data_AF-M1C562-F1
#
_entry.id   AF-M1C562-F1
#
_cell.length_a   1.000
_cell.length_b   1.000
_cell.length_c   1.000
_cell.angle_alpha   90.00
_cell.angle_beta   90.00
_cell.angle_gamma   90.00
#
_symmetry.space_group_name_H-M   'P 1'
#
loop_
_entity.id
_entity.type
_entity.pdbx_description
1 polymer ?
#
loop_
_entity_poly.entity_id
_entity_poly.type
_entity_poly.pdbx_seq_one_letter_code
_entity_poly.pdbx_strand_id
1 'polypeptide(L)'
;MDDVDKKKLLIFGGFGGMGRHARRHDLLLLALECGRMEVLDVLDAPCPRVGHTSSMIGDSMYVIGGRADPSNILNDVWVFNVTKSDWRLLECSGTPFLPRHRHAAAAVGSKIYVFGGIHSDMIFSSLYVFDTQNIEWSEVQVQGDLPCARHSHSMAAYGTQIFVFGGYDGQKALGDLHSFDVKTCIWKKEKMIGRPPSAKFSHSMFIYKKYLGIIGGCPVSQHNQRLSLLNLESHWWKHISISSIGEGLFVRCTANIVDTDLIMIGGGAACYAFGTKFSEPVKINLLPLISLIESSVHLHEENMHAICQEEKTMGEMNVSFCSPQNAVEPVTNGSFHQNSEGVDSGTARSQMVASHWVLRLKKKDAKMAKDMLKKFGWLDLGRKAHSQEDGKDICFPVTENFRALFNQRNNLGGLSESVCQSEKDTCMIALNILIECGATILADEIVKVKKASHSPFKVMKEAVGSLLSDRGLPLQLLEELPSRWERLGDIVVLPLTSFKDSAWDLIGQELWFIIAKSLGAIRLARQGRVAPTGTRDSTLEILVGDNGWVNHRENGILYSFDATKCMFSWGNLSEKLRMGHFDCKDEVIVDLFAGIGYFVLPFLVRAKAKLVYACEWNPHAVEALRHNLEANLVADRCVLLEGDNRITAPKGVADRVCLGLIPTSEGSWITAVRALRDEGGILHIHGNVKDSEENVWTKYVSQSIQEIARSEGHNWDVTVEHVERVKWYAPHIRHLVADVSCKRIQT
;
A
#
# COMPACT_ATOMS: atom_id res chain seq x y z
N MET A 1 35.31 5.57 -28.87
CA MET A 1 35.17 6.93 -28.33
C MET A 1 33.76 7.38 -28.68
N ASP A 2 32.78 7.22 -27.79
CA ASP A 2 32.90 6.95 -26.35
C ASP A 2 32.03 5.79 -25.88
N ASP A 3 32.69 4.78 -25.31
CA ASP A 3 32.02 3.80 -24.46
C ASP A 3 31.90 4.46 -23.08
N VAL A 4 30.90 5.34 -22.95
CA VAL A 4 30.57 5.97 -21.67
C VAL A 4 30.13 4.84 -20.75
N ASP A 5 30.90 4.63 -19.68
CA ASP A 5 30.86 3.50 -18.75
C ASP A 5 29.45 3.18 -18.21
N LYS A 6 28.68 2.41 -18.96
CA LYS A 6 27.27 2.12 -18.67
C LYS A 6 27.17 1.22 -17.46
N LYS A 7 26.83 1.80 -16.33
CA LYS A 7 26.68 1.10 -15.05
C LYS A 7 25.50 0.13 -15.11
N LYS A 8 25.80 -1.16 -14.90
CA LYS A 8 24.82 -2.25 -14.97
C LYS A 8 24.86 -3.07 -13.69
N LEU A 9 23.71 -3.60 -13.28
CA LEU A 9 23.62 -4.61 -12.24
C LEU A 9 23.37 -5.99 -12.86
N LEU A 10 24.14 -6.97 -12.43
CA LEU A 10 23.94 -8.38 -12.75
C LEU A 10 23.07 -9.03 -11.66
N ILE A 11 22.06 -9.77 -12.05
CA ILE A 11 21.05 -10.35 -11.15
C ILE A 11 20.85 -11.82 -11.54
N PHE A 12 20.88 -12.74 -10.57
CA PHE A 12 20.72 -14.16 -10.85
C PHE A 12 19.60 -14.83 -10.04
N GLY A 13 18.71 -15.51 -10.75
CA GLY A 13 17.72 -16.44 -10.20
C GLY A 13 16.60 -15.78 -9.37
N GLY A 14 16.07 -16.49 -8.37
CA GLY A 14 15.00 -16.00 -7.50
C GLY A 14 13.63 -16.63 -7.78
N PHE A 15 12.55 -15.92 -7.48
CA PHE A 15 11.17 -16.43 -7.50
C PHE A 15 10.18 -15.44 -8.12
N GLY A 16 9.35 -15.92 -9.04
CA GLY A 16 8.33 -15.14 -9.75
C GLY A 16 8.73 -14.81 -11.20
N GLY A 17 7.77 -14.38 -12.01
CA GLY A 17 7.94 -13.99 -13.41
C GLY A 17 6.59 -13.74 -14.08
N MET A 18 6.59 -13.22 -15.32
CA MET A 18 5.37 -13.00 -16.10
C MET A 18 4.56 -14.31 -16.18
N GLY A 19 3.37 -14.31 -15.59
CA GLY A 19 2.45 -15.47 -15.58
C GLY A 19 2.89 -16.72 -14.81
N ARG A 20 3.97 -16.71 -13.99
CA ARG A 20 4.45 -17.94 -13.31
C ARG A 20 4.97 -17.74 -11.87
N HIS A 21 4.49 -18.58 -10.95
CA HIS A 21 5.00 -18.74 -9.57
C HIS A 21 6.17 -19.75 -9.50
N ALA A 22 7.15 -19.62 -10.39
CA ALA A 22 8.30 -20.52 -10.49
C ALA A 22 9.56 -19.95 -9.81
N ARG A 23 10.48 -20.85 -9.43
CA ARG A 23 11.89 -20.45 -9.21
C ARG A 23 12.54 -20.20 -10.56
N ARG A 24 13.55 -19.33 -10.60
CA ARG A 24 14.24 -18.95 -11.85
C ARG A 24 15.74 -19.18 -11.77
N HIS A 25 16.36 -19.27 -12.95
CA HIS A 25 17.81 -19.29 -13.18
C HIS A 25 18.26 -18.22 -14.19
N ASP A 26 17.39 -17.29 -14.58
CA ASP A 26 17.81 -16.28 -15.55
C ASP A 26 18.93 -15.43 -14.97
N LEU A 27 19.89 -15.14 -15.82
CA LEU A 27 20.87 -14.09 -15.60
C LEU A 27 20.35 -12.82 -16.27
N LEU A 28 20.14 -11.77 -15.47
CA LEU A 28 19.57 -10.50 -15.94
C LEU A 28 20.59 -9.38 -15.78
N LEU A 29 20.63 -8.50 -16.77
CA LEU A 29 21.47 -7.31 -16.78
C LEU A 29 20.56 -6.07 -16.77
N LEU A 30 20.60 -5.30 -15.68
CA LEU A 30 19.84 -4.06 -15.53
C LEU A 30 20.71 -2.84 -15.83
N ALA A 31 20.42 -2.11 -16.90
CA ALA A 31 21.05 -0.85 -17.22
C ALA A 31 20.46 0.29 -16.38
N LEU A 32 21.29 0.93 -15.55
CA LEU A 32 20.82 1.88 -14.51
C LEU A 32 20.44 3.27 -15.03
N GLU A 33 20.80 3.59 -16.28
CA GLU A 33 20.51 4.87 -16.94
C GLU A 33 19.06 4.92 -17.47
N CYS A 34 18.60 3.81 -18.07
CA CYS A 34 17.31 3.72 -18.76
C CYS A 34 16.34 2.72 -18.12
N GLY A 35 16.73 2.06 -17.04
CA GLY A 35 15.91 1.05 -16.35
C GLY A 35 15.67 -0.23 -17.15
N ARG A 36 16.32 -0.40 -18.31
CA ARG A 36 16.13 -1.57 -19.17
C ARG A 36 16.78 -2.79 -18.54
N MET A 37 16.01 -3.87 -18.45
CA MET A 37 16.46 -5.18 -18.01
C MET A 37 16.51 -6.14 -19.20
N GLU A 38 17.68 -6.72 -19.46
CA GLU A 38 17.93 -7.65 -20.56
C GLU A 38 18.26 -9.04 -19.98
N VAL A 39 17.77 -10.11 -20.61
CA VAL A 39 18.16 -11.49 -20.26
C VAL A 39 19.48 -11.80 -20.97
N LEU A 40 20.48 -12.26 -20.24
CA LEU A 40 21.70 -12.80 -20.83
C LEU A 40 21.48 -14.29 -21.10
N ASP A 41 21.42 -14.65 -22.38
CA ASP A 41 21.36 -16.05 -22.82
C ASP A 41 22.75 -16.68 -22.67
N VAL A 42 22.90 -17.55 -21.68
CA VAL A 42 24.18 -18.17 -21.31
C VAL A 42 23.95 -19.65 -21.04
N LEU A 43 24.77 -20.48 -21.67
CA LEU A 43 24.70 -21.94 -21.54
C LEU A 43 25.14 -22.39 -20.14
N ASP A 44 24.72 -23.61 -19.78
CA ASP A 44 25.12 -24.31 -18.56
C ASP A 44 24.87 -23.53 -17.24
N ALA A 45 23.83 -22.69 -17.23
CA ALA A 45 23.43 -21.92 -16.06
C ALA A 45 23.00 -22.81 -14.87
N PRO A 46 23.22 -22.35 -13.61
CA PRO A 46 22.84 -23.10 -12.42
C PRO A 46 21.34 -23.41 -12.38
N CYS A 47 20.92 -24.49 -11.73
CA CYS A 47 19.51 -24.85 -11.64
C CYS A 47 18.64 -23.74 -10.97
N PRO A 48 17.33 -23.62 -11.34
CA PRO A 48 16.44 -22.59 -10.80
C PRO A 48 16.32 -22.61 -9.28
N ARG A 49 16.73 -21.52 -8.61
CA ARG A 49 16.97 -21.53 -7.16
C ARG A 49 16.55 -20.26 -6.42
N VAL A 50 16.31 -20.42 -5.12
CA VAL A 50 15.91 -19.35 -4.20
C VAL A 50 16.66 -19.42 -2.88
N GLY A 51 16.90 -18.27 -2.27
CA GLY A 51 17.57 -18.20 -0.96
C GLY A 51 19.03 -18.61 -0.98
N HIS A 52 19.65 -18.62 -2.17
CA HIS A 52 21.09 -18.54 -2.36
C HIS A 52 21.60 -17.14 -1.97
N THR A 53 22.92 -17.02 -1.83
CA THR A 53 23.60 -15.73 -1.83
C THR A 53 24.32 -15.51 -3.16
N SER A 54 24.59 -14.26 -3.50
CA SER A 54 25.45 -13.89 -4.62
C SER A 54 26.46 -12.83 -4.14
N SER A 55 27.71 -12.90 -4.62
CA SER A 55 28.76 -11.94 -4.26
C SER A 55 29.69 -11.72 -5.45
N MET A 56 30.00 -10.46 -5.74
CA MET A 56 30.92 -10.09 -6.82
C MET A 56 32.33 -9.90 -6.26
N ILE A 57 33.32 -10.56 -6.86
CA ILE A 57 34.75 -10.37 -6.56
C ILE A 57 35.49 -10.25 -7.89
N GLY A 58 35.97 -9.05 -8.21
CA GLY A 58 36.45 -8.72 -9.57
C GLY A 58 35.35 -8.94 -10.60
N ASP A 59 35.72 -9.52 -11.75
CA ASP A 59 34.80 -9.84 -12.85
C ASP A 59 34.02 -11.16 -12.64
N SER A 60 33.95 -11.67 -11.42
CA SER A 60 33.36 -12.98 -11.09
C SER A 60 32.23 -12.86 -10.07
N MET A 61 31.01 -13.24 -10.47
CA MET A 61 29.88 -13.42 -9.57
C MET A 61 29.87 -14.86 -9.03
N TYR A 62 29.97 -15.01 -7.73
CA TYR A 62 29.84 -16.29 -7.03
C TYR A 62 28.42 -16.45 -6.49
N VAL A 63 27.76 -17.58 -6.82
CA VAL A 63 26.43 -17.97 -6.35
C VAL A 63 26.57 -19.20 -5.46
N ILE A 64 26.10 -19.11 -4.21
CA ILE A 64 26.34 -20.13 -3.18
C ILE A 64 25.02 -20.69 -2.65
N GLY A 65 24.86 -22.01 -2.79
CA GLY A 65 23.80 -22.82 -2.20
C GLY A 65 22.38 -22.40 -2.60
N GLY A 66 21.47 -22.37 -1.61
CA GLY A 66 20.06 -22.08 -1.81
C GLY A 66 19.21 -23.35 -1.87
N ARG A 67 18.06 -23.30 -2.57
CA ARG A 67 17.23 -24.50 -2.82
C ARG A 67 16.58 -24.49 -4.21
N ALA A 68 16.57 -25.65 -4.86
CA ALA A 68 15.92 -25.88 -6.15
C ALA A 68 14.46 -26.33 -6.02
N ASP A 69 14.13 -27.08 -4.96
CA ASP A 69 12.77 -27.51 -4.64
C ASP A 69 12.57 -27.53 -3.10
N PRO A 70 11.45 -28.03 -2.52
CA PRO A 70 11.29 -28.12 -1.07
C PRO A 70 12.26 -29.10 -0.39
N SER A 71 12.71 -30.13 -1.09
CA SER A 71 13.62 -31.20 -0.62
C SER A 71 15.08 -30.97 -1.03
N ASN A 72 15.32 -30.44 -2.23
CA ASN A 72 16.65 -30.22 -2.77
C ASN A 72 17.22 -28.87 -2.31
N ILE A 73 17.92 -28.93 -1.17
CA ILE A 73 18.71 -27.85 -0.60
C ILE A 73 20.16 -28.02 -1.05
N LEU A 74 20.82 -26.92 -1.43
CA LEU A 74 22.08 -26.93 -2.17
C LEU A 74 23.24 -26.37 -1.32
N ASN A 75 24.45 -26.86 -1.59
CA ASN A 75 25.75 -26.34 -1.11
C ASN A 75 26.73 -26.01 -2.24
N ASP A 76 26.30 -26.12 -3.50
CA ASP A 76 27.14 -25.87 -4.66
C ASP A 76 27.59 -24.41 -4.75
N VAL A 77 28.77 -24.21 -5.34
CA VAL A 77 29.32 -22.89 -5.66
C VAL A 77 29.44 -22.78 -7.16
N TRP A 78 28.67 -21.87 -7.73
CA TRP A 78 28.75 -21.51 -9.14
C TRP A 78 29.45 -20.18 -9.29
N VAL A 79 30.30 -20.04 -10.30
CA VAL A 79 30.89 -18.76 -10.69
C VAL A 79 30.46 -18.40 -12.11
N PHE A 80 30.01 -17.17 -12.29
CA PHE A 80 29.83 -16.55 -13.59
C PHE A 80 30.95 -15.55 -13.84
N ASN A 81 31.70 -15.72 -14.93
CA ASN A 81 32.69 -14.74 -15.34
C ASN A 81 32.06 -13.72 -16.29
N VAL A 82 31.99 -12.46 -15.88
CA VAL A 82 31.34 -11.37 -16.62
C VAL A 82 32.01 -11.14 -17.99
N THR A 83 33.35 -11.19 -18.02
CA THR A 83 34.15 -10.87 -19.22
C THR A 83 34.08 -11.97 -20.28
N LYS A 84 33.92 -13.25 -19.88
CA LYS A 84 33.75 -14.40 -20.78
C LYS A 84 32.29 -14.76 -21.05
N SER A 85 31.37 -14.26 -20.22
CA SER A 85 29.96 -14.65 -20.17
C SER A 85 29.73 -16.17 -19.99
N ASP A 86 30.57 -16.85 -19.21
CA ASP A 86 30.45 -18.29 -18.95
C ASP A 86 30.15 -18.64 -17.48
N TRP A 87 29.31 -19.66 -17.26
CA TRP A 87 29.08 -20.29 -15.97
C TRP A 87 30.00 -21.47 -15.75
N ARG A 88 30.43 -21.67 -14.49
CA ARG A 88 31.21 -22.83 -14.06
C ARG A 88 30.77 -23.29 -12.68
N LEU A 89 30.50 -24.58 -12.53
CA LEU A 89 30.40 -25.22 -11.22
C LEU A 89 31.83 -25.42 -10.68
N LEU A 90 32.05 -25.07 -9.41
CA LEU A 90 33.36 -25.22 -8.76
C LEU A 90 33.40 -26.49 -7.90
N GLU A 91 34.46 -27.27 -8.08
CA GLU A 91 34.82 -28.36 -7.17
C GLU A 91 35.63 -27.79 -6.01
N CYS A 92 34.95 -27.44 -4.91
CA CYS A 92 35.59 -26.81 -3.76
C CYS A 92 36.23 -27.83 -2.81
N SER A 93 37.42 -27.52 -2.31
CA SER A 93 38.15 -28.31 -1.31
C SER A 93 37.92 -27.80 0.12
N GLY A 94 38.59 -28.41 1.10
CA GLY A 94 38.62 -27.95 2.49
C GLY A 94 37.49 -28.51 3.36
N THR A 95 36.95 -27.67 4.26
CA THR A 95 35.89 -28.06 5.21
C THR A 95 34.53 -28.17 4.50
N PRO A 96 33.80 -29.30 4.59
CA PRO A 96 32.54 -29.47 3.86
C PRO A 96 31.47 -28.43 4.22
N PHE A 97 31.15 -27.53 3.28
CA PHE A 97 30.03 -26.60 3.44
C PHE A 97 28.69 -27.35 3.33
N LEU A 98 27.94 -27.41 4.44
CA LEU A 98 26.68 -28.14 4.49
C LEU A 98 25.53 -27.44 3.73
N PRO A 99 24.67 -28.18 2.99
CA PRO A 99 23.58 -27.62 2.19
C PRO A 99 22.62 -26.75 3.00
N ARG A 100 22.42 -25.51 2.56
CA ARG A 100 21.58 -24.54 3.28
C ARG A 100 21.03 -23.45 2.38
N HIS A 101 19.91 -22.87 2.81
CA HIS A 101 19.32 -21.70 2.17
C HIS A 101 18.97 -20.62 3.19
N ARG A 102 18.72 -19.38 2.73
CA ARG A 102 18.43 -18.21 3.57
C ARG A 102 19.55 -17.91 4.59
N HIS A 103 20.78 -18.35 4.30
CA HIS A 103 22.00 -17.79 4.88
C HIS A 103 22.22 -16.38 4.34
N ALA A 104 23.12 -15.62 4.95
CA ALA A 104 23.64 -14.39 4.37
C ALA A 104 25.13 -14.54 4.07
N ALA A 105 25.67 -13.65 3.24
CA ALA A 105 27.07 -13.63 2.87
C ALA A 105 27.61 -12.20 2.74
N ALA A 106 28.90 -12.02 2.97
CA ALA A 106 29.62 -10.78 2.70
C ALA A 106 31.04 -11.07 2.20
N ALA A 107 31.51 -10.30 1.21
CA ALA A 107 32.87 -10.41 0.70
C ALA A 107 33.81 -9.44 1.43
N VAL A 108 35.02 -9.92 1.77
CA VAL A 108 36.13 -9.10 2.28
C VAL A 108 37.39 -9.52 1.51
N GLY A 109 37.85 -8.65 0.61
CA GLY A 109 38.92 -9.00 -0.34
C GLY A 109 38.51 -10.17 -1.25
N SER A 110 39.37 -11.19 -1.35
CA SER A 110 39.13 -12.44 -2.10
C SER A 110 38.38 -13.51 -1.30
N LYS A 111 37.75 -13.17 -0.18
CA LYS A 111 37.09 -14.14 0.71
C LYS A 111 35.61 -13.83 0.89
N ILE A 112 34.76 -14.84 0.70
CA ILE A 112 33.31 -14.75 0.92
C ILE A 112 32.98 -15.44 2.23
N TYR A 113 32.49 -14.69 3.21
CA TYR A 113 32.06 -15.21 4.51
C TYR A 113 30.56 -15.50 4.46
N VAL A 114 30.15 -16.67 4.91
CA VAL A 114 28.75 -17.15 4.91
C VAL A 114 28.34 -17.52 6.33
N PHE A 115 27.25 -16.92 6.83
CA PHE A 115 26.75 -17.17 8.18
C PHE A 115 25.33 -17.76 8.18
N GLY A 116 25.10 -18.67 9.13
CA GLY A 116 23.79 -19.21 9.47
C GLY A 116 23.08 -19.89 8.30
N GLY A 117 21.77 -19.66 8.18
CA GLY A 117 20.89 -20.32 7.22
C GLY A 117 20.08 -21.47 7.84
N ILE A 118 19.35 -22.21 7.01
CA ILE A 118 18.50 -23.34 7.45
C ILE A 118 18.57 -24.50 6.45
N HIS A 119 18.51 -25.72 6.98
CA HIS A 119 18.34 -26.98 6.26
C HIS A 119 17.25 -27.81 6.97
N SER A 120 16.13 -28.08 6.29
CA SER A 120 14.94 -28.69 6.91
C SER A 120 14.56 -27.93 8.20
N ASP A 121 14.59 -28.57 9.37
CA ASP A 121 14.31 -27.93 10.67
C ASP A 121 15.58 -27.41 11.39
N MET A 122 16.78 -27.71 10.87
CA MET A 122 18.05 -27.30 11.48
C MET A 122 18.45 -25.89 11.03
N ILE A 123 18.51 -24.95 11.98
CA ILE A 123 19.00 -23.59 11.78
C ILE A 123 20.47 -23.54 12.21
N PHE A 124 21.34 -22.97 11.37
CA PHE A 124 22.77 -22.91 11.64
C PHE A 124 23.19 -21.62 12.38
N SER A 125 24.25 -21.72 13.17
CA SER A 125 25.04 -20.61 13.73
C SER A 125 26.50 -20.62 13.29
N SER A 126 26.87 -21.46 12.31
CA SER A 126 28.25 -21.58 11.83
C SER A 126 28.62 -20.45 10.88
N LEU A 127 29.89 -20.02 10.97
CA LEU A 127 30.52 -19.06 10.06
C LEU A 127 31.52 -19.82 9.19
N TYR A 128 31.28 -19.84 7.89
CA TYR A 128 32.19 -20.41 6.90
C TYR A 128 32.86 -19.29 6.11
N VAL A 129 34.08 -19.52 5.65
CA VAL A 129 34.76 -18.66 4.67
C VAL A 129 35.13 -19.48 3.44
N PHE A 130 34.81 -18.94 2.26
CA PHE A 130 35.24 -19.44 0.97
C PHE A 130 36.35 -18.55 0.43
N ASP A 131 37.51 -19.12 0.18
CA ASP A 131 38.64 -18.44 -0.44
C ASP A 131 38.53 -18.56 -1.97
N THR A 132 38.31 -17.46 -2.68
CA THR A 132 38.08 -17.51 -4.12
C THR A 132 39.35 -17.66 -4.96
N GLN A 133 40.54 -17.55 -4.34
CA GLN A 133 41.82 -17.81 -5.01
C GLN A 133 42.18 -19.29 -4.93
N ASN A 134 41.97 -19.91 -3.76
CA ASN A 134 42.29 -21.32 -3.51
C ASN A 134 41.13 -22.27 -3.81
N ILE A 135 39.91 -21.75 -3.99
CA ILE A 135 38.66 -22.52 -4.19
C ILE A 135 38.42 -23.47 -3.00
N GLU A 136 38.70 -22.97 -1.79
CA GLU A 136 38.69 -23.76 -0.56
C GLU A 136 37.71 -23.19 0.47
N TRP A 137 36.96 -24.07 1.14
CA TRP A 137 36.13 -23.75 2.29
C TRP A 137 36.86 -23.96 3.60
N SER A 138 36.62 -23.10 4.58
CA SER A 138 37.04 -23.30 5.97
C SER A 138 35.93 -22.90 6.93
N GLU A 139 35.65 -23.73 7.95
CA GLU A 139 34.81 -23.29 9.07
C GLU A 139 35.62 -22.42 10.03
N VAL A 140 35.19 -21.18 10.21
CA VAL A 140 35.90 -20.20 11.01
C VAL A 140 35.69 -20.51 12.49
N GLN A 141 36.78 -20.73 13.22
CA GLN A 141 36.74 -20.83 14.67
C GLN A 141 36.54 -19.44 15.26
N VAL A 142 35.40 -19.22 15.90
CA VAL A 142 34.93 -17.89 16.33
C VAL A 142 34.87 -17.76 17.85
N GLN A 143 35.14 -16.56 18.36
CA GLN A 143 35.14 -16.24 19.80
C GLN A 143 34.28 -15.00 20.09
N GLY A 144 34.05 -14.68 21.37
CA GLY A 144 33.34 -13.46 21.79
C GLY A 144 31.83 -13.61 21.88
N ASP A 145 31.09 -12.56 21.52
CA ASP A 145 29.63 -12.49 21.60
C ASP A 145 28.96 -13.16 20.38
N LEU A 146 28.99 -14.49 20.28
CA LEU A 146 28.48 -15.20 19.11
C LEU A 146 26.97 -14.90 18.85
N PRO A 147 26.55 -14.58 17.61
CA PRO A 147 25.15 -14.51 17.25
C PRO A 147 24.51 -15.90 17.32
N CYS A 148 23.30 -16.00 17.88
CA CYS A 148 22.54 -17.26 17.87
C CYS A 148 22.22 -17.76 16.45
N ALA A 149 21.92 -19.06 16.33
CA ALA A 149 21.49 -19.69 15.10
C ALA A 149 20.32 -18.94 14.46
N ARG A 150 20.45 -18.59 13.17
CA ARG A 150 19.49 -17.72 12.48
C ARG A 150 19.48 -17.91 10.97
N HIS A 151 18.31 -17.75 10.37
CA HIS A 151 18.14 -17.60 8.92
C HIS A 151 17.44 -16.28 8.57
N SER A 152 17.44 -15.91 7.29
CA SER A 152 16.79 -14.69 6.79
C SER A 152 17.25 -13.41 7.50
N HIS A 153 18.48 -13.39 7.99
CA HIS A 153 19.19 -12.18 8.41
C HIS A 153 19.87 -11.55 7.19
N SER A 154 20.62 -10.47 7.39
CA SER A 154 21.46 -9.86 6.36
C SER A 154 22.90 -9.70 6.85
N MET A 155 23.84 -9.60 5.91
CA MET A 155 25.26 -9.37 6.15
C MET A 155 25.79 -8.27 5.23
N ALA A 156 26.75 -7.49 5.72
CA ALA A 156 27.47 -6.50 4.92
C ALA A 156 28.85 -6.22 5.53
N ALA A 157 29.84 -5.92 4.70
CA ALA A 157 31.23 -5.68 5.12
C ALA A 157 31.61 -4.20 5.06
N TYR A 158 32.34 -3.73 6.07
CA TYR A 158 32.96 -2.40 6.11
C TYR A 158 34.39 -2.52 6.67
N GLY A 159 35.39 -2.28 5.83
CA GLY A 159 36.79 -2.52 6.16
C GLY A 159 37.05 -4.01 6.45
N THR A 160 37.55 -4.33 7.65
CA THR A 160 37.74 -5.72 8.10
C THR A 160 36.56 -6.28 8.89
N GLN A 161 35.51 -5.48 9.12
CA GLN A 161 34.37 -5.90 9.92
C GLN A 161 33.19 -6.34 9.04
N ILE A 162 32.57 -7.43 9.45
CA ILE A 162 31.35 -7.97 8.85
C ILE A 162 30.23 -7.79 9.87
N PHE A 163 29.17 -7.09 9.48
CA PHE A 163 28.01 -6.85 10.32
C PHE A 163 26.90 -7.86 10.01
N VAL A 164 26.23 -8.36 11.06
CA VAL A 164 25.04 -9.21 10.98
C VAL A 164 23.89 -8.52 11.71
N PHE A 165 22.75 -8.32 11.04
CA PHE A 165 21.54 -7.80 11.69
C PHE A 165 20.35 -8.74 11.58
N GLY A 166 19.64 -8.87 12.71
CA GLY A 166 18.31 -9.49 12.77
C GLY A 166 18.26 -10.94 12.30
N GLY A 167 17.17 -11.31 11.63
CA GLY A 167 16.87 -12.70 11.22
C GLY A 167 15.76 -13.35 12.04
N TYR A 168 15.64 -14.66 11.91
CA TYR A 168 14.69 -15.50 12.65
C TYR A 168 15.42 -16.72 13.23
N ASP A 169 15.22 -16.99 14.52
CA ASP A 169 15.89 -18.05 15.30
C ASP A 169 15.09 -19.37 15.40
N GLY A 170 13.96 -19.46 14.70
CA GLY A 170 12.99 -20.55 14.82
C GLY A 170 11.76 -20.18 15.64
N GLN A 171 11.88 -19.24 16.58
CA GLN A 171 10.82 -18.83 17.51
C GLN A 171 10.36 -17.39 17.32
N LYS A 172 11.28 -16.47 17.01
CA LYS A 172 11.00 -15.02 16.94
C LYS A 172 11.89 -14.31 15.93
N ALA A 173 11.42 -13.13 15.50
CA ALA A 173 12.27 -12.19 14.79
C ALA A 173 13.33 -11.61 15.73
N LEU A 174 14.54 -11.40 15.21
CA LEU A 174 15.69 -10.85 15.91
C LEU A 174 15.93 -9.39 15.51
N GLY A 175 16.52 -8.60 16.40
CA GLY A 175 16.85 -7.18 16.19
C GLY A 175 18.18 -6.77 16.81
N ASP A 176 19.05 -7.75 17.05
CA ASP A 176 20.42 -7.54 17.47
C ASP A 176 21.32 -7.25 16.26
N LEU A 177 22.35 -6.43 16.50
CA LEU A 177 23.45 -6.17 15.59
C LEU A 177 24.71 -6.77 16.19
N HIS A 178 25.46 -7.50 15.37
CA HIS A 178 26.78 -8.03 15.74
C HIS A 178 27.80 -7.62 14.68
N SER A 179 29.04 -7.46 15.10
CA SER A 179 30.21 -7.26 14.24
C SER A 179 31.17 -8.44 14.41
N PHE A 180 31.81 -8.84 13.32
CA PHE A 180 32.88 -9.84 13.28
C PHE A 180 34.09 -9.23 12.57
N ASP A 181 35.23 -9.15 13.25
CA ASP A 181 36.47 -8.69 12.63
C ASP A 181 37.25 -9.88 12.05
N VAL A 182 37.44 -9.89 10.73
CA VAL A 182 38.08 -11.01 10.01
C VAL A 182 39.56 -11.18 10.35
N LYS A 183 40.19 -10.19 11.01
CA LYS A 183 41.59 -10.29 11.46
C LYS A 183 41.75 -10.95 12.82
N THR A 184 40.84 -10.67 13.75
CA THR A 184 40.91 -11.20 15.12
C THR A 184 40.04 -12.45 15.32
N CYS A 185 39.10 -12.72 14.41
CA CYS A 185 38.11 -13.80 14.52
C CYS A 185 37.19 -13.70 15.75
N ILE A 186 36.95 -12.48 16.23
CA ILE A 186 36.10 -12.17 17.39
C ILE A 186 34.77 -11.58 16.93
N TRP A 187 33.67 -12.13 17.44
CA TRP A 187 32.35 -11.50 17.42
C TRP A 187 32.18 -10.54 18.59
N LYS A 188 31.51 -9.42 18.32
CA LYS A 188 31.11 -8.43 19.32
C LYS A 188 29.64 -8.09 19.12
N LYS A 189 28.86 -8.10 20.19
CA LYS A 189 27.48 -7.63 20.16
C LYS A 189 27.47 -6.12 20.27
N GLU A 190 27.03 -5.46 19.22
CA GLU A 190 27.14 -4.01 19.14
C GLU A 190 26.15 -3.31 20.05
N LYS A 191 26.68 -2.42 20.90
CA LYS A 191 25.90 -1.53 21.77
C LYS A 191 25.82 -0.18 21.08
N MET A 192 24.64 0.12 20.53
CA MET A 192 24.41 1.30 19.69
C MET A 192 23.53 2.32 20.41
N ILE A 193 23.72 3.59 20.09
CA ILE A 193 23.00 4.74 20.66
C ILE A 193 21.88 5.16 19.70
N GLY A 194 20.82 5.76 20.25
CA GLY A 194 19.58 6.04 19.52
C GLY A 194 18.67 4.81 19.42
N ARG A 195 17.58 4.94 18.66
CA ARG A 195 16.55 3.88 18.54
C ARG A 195 16.94 2.88 17.44
N PRO A 196 17.26 1.61 17.73
CA PRO A 196 17.55 0.63 16.68
C PRO A 196 16.29 0.29 15.87
N PRO A 197 16.43 -0.33 14.67
CA PRO A 197 15.31 -0.88 13.93
C PRO A 197 14.60 -1.96 14.75
N SER A 198 13.27 -2.07 14.62
CA SER A 198 12.52 -3.17 15.25
C SER A 198 13.00 -4.53 14.74
N ALA A 199 12.93 -5.56 15.60
CA ALA A 199 13.29 -6.93 15.24
C ALA A 199 12.62 -7.38 13.93
N LYS A 200 13.41 -7.93 12.99
CA LYS A 200 12.95 -8.27 11.64
C LYS A 200 13.84 -9.29 10.91
N PHE A 201 13.23 -9.97 9.95
CA PHE A 201 13.87 -10.94 9.06
C PHE A 201 13.45 -10.67 7.60
N SER A 202 14.22 -11.21 6.65
CA SER A 202 14.04 -10.97 5.20
C SER A 202 14.11 -9.50 4.79
N HIS A 203 14.85 -8.69 5.54
CA HIS A 203 15.18 -7.30 5.18
C HIS A 203 16.45 -7.29 4.30
N SER A 204 16.73 -6.14 3.69
CA SER A 204 18.00 -5.86 3.03
C SER A 204 18.90 -4.99 3.91
N MET A 205 20.22 -5.16 3.78
CA MET A 205 21.23 -4.33 4.43
C MET A 205 22.35 -4.00 3.45
N PHE A 206 22.91 -2.80 3.55
CA PHE A 206 23.94 -2.29 2.66
C PHE A 206 24.90 -1.35 3.41
N ILE A 207 26.08 -1.11 2.84
CA ILE A 207 27.01 -0.07 3.29
C ILE A 207 27.09 1.02 2.23
N TYR A 208 27.00 2.28 2.64
CA TYR A 208 27.30 3.44 1.81
C TYR A 208 28.13 4.45 2.61
N LYS A 209 29.36 4.72 2.16
CA LYS A 209 30.38 5.43 2.95
C LYS A 209 30.49 4.79 4.35
N LYS A 210 30.36 5.59 5.40
CA LYS A 210 30.36 5.18 6.82
C LYS A 210 29.00 4.72 7.38
N TYR A 211 27.97 4.63 6.53
CA TYR A 211 26.61 4.30 6.96
C TYR A 211 26.24 2.87 6.63
N LEU A 212 25.79 2.12 7.64
CA LEU A 212 25.12 0.84 7.48
C LEU A 212 23.60 1.09 7.40
N GLY A 213 23.00 0.74 6.26
CA GLY A 213 21.58 0.95 5.98
C GLY A 213 20.77 -0.33 6.08
N ILE A 214 19.57 -0.26 6.67
CA ILE A 214 18.62 -1.38 6.82
C ILE A 214 17.23 -0.97 6.34
N ILE A 215 16.62 -1.81 5.50
CA ILE A 215 15.37 -1.50 4.81
C ILE A 215 14.53 -2.76 4.51
N GLY A 216 13.21 -2.62 4.54
CA GLY A 216 12.25 -3.70 4.24
C GLY A 216 12.15 -4.81 5.30
N GLY A 217 11.71 -5.98 4.88
CA GLY A 217 11.55 -7.18 5.71
C GLY A 217 10.24 -7.31 6.51
N CYS A 218 10.15 -8.40 7.26
CA CYS A 218 9.01 -8.79 8.11
C CYS A 218 9.35 -8.64 9.60
N PRO A 219 8.41 -8.26 10.48
CA PRO A 219 7.00 -8.03 10.20
C PRO A 219 6.75 -6.76 9.38
N VAL A 220 5.86 -6.86 8.39
CA VAL A 220 5.40 -5.75 7.56
C VAL A 220 4.58 -4.80 8.43
N SER A 221 4.87 -3.50 8.35
CA SER A 221 4.16 -2.45 9.08
C SER A 221 3.63 -1.40 8.11
N GLN A 222 2.74 -0.52 8.58
CA GLN A 222 2.26 0.63 7.79
C GLN A 222 3.38 1.64 7.44
N HIS A 223 4.61 1.45 7.95
CA HIS A 223 5.76 2.33 7.74
C HIS A 223 6.95 1.61 7.08
N ASN A 224 6.70 0.73 6.11
CA ASN A 224 7.74 0.04 5.33
C ASN A 224 8.65 1.00 4.51
N GLN A 225 8.30 2.28 4.41
CA GLN A 225 9.09 3.35 3.78
C GLN A 225 10.26 3.89 4.64
N ARG A 226 10.49 3.33 5.84
CA ARG A 226 11.50 3.81 6.79
C ARG A 226 12.86 3.14 6.54
N LEU A 227 13.81 3.89 5.97
CA LEU A 227 15.23 3.53 5.94
C LEU A 227 15.85 3.83 7.30
N SER A 228 16.52 2.83 7.89
CA SER A 228 17.33 3.01 9.10
C SER A 228 18.80 3.11 8.69
N LEU A 229 19.51 4.13 9.15
CA LEU A 229 20.94 4.35 8.91
C LEU A 229 21.69 4.39 10.24
N LEU A 230 22.68 3.51 10.40
CA LEU A 230 23.64 3.55 11.49
C LEU A 230 24.92 4.21 10.99
N ASN A 231 25.37 5.27 11.65
CA ASN A 231 26.73 5.77 11.46
C ASN A 231 27.70 4.82 12.20
N LEU A 232 28.62 4.20 11.47
CA LEU A 232 29.59 3.22 12.00
C LEU A 232 30.73 3.88 12.79
N GLU A 233 30.94 5.20 12.66
CA GLU A 233 31.92 5.95 13.44
C GLU A 233 31.35 6.40 14.79
N SER A 234 30.14 6.98 14.78
CA SER A 234 29.50 7.52 16.00
C SER A 234 28.56 6.54 16.72
N HIS A 235 28.42 5.31 16.19
CA HIS A 235 27.56 4.27 16.76
C HIS A 235 26.08 4.69 16.95
N TRP A 236 25.59 5.64 16.16
CA TRP A 236 24.26 6.25 16.31
C TRP A 236 23.27 5.86 15.19
N TRP A 237 22.06 5.44 15.56
CA TRP A 237 20.96 5.15 14.65
C TRP A 237 20.11 6.39 14.31
N LYS A 238 20.00 6.71 13.02
CA LYS A 238 19.02 7.67 12.47
C LYS A 238 18.03 6.97 11.55
N HIS A 239 16.85 7.55 11.40
CA HIS A 239 15.75 7.01 10.59
C HIS A 239 15.26 8.06 9.62
N ILE A 240 14.98 7.65 8.38
CA ILE A 240 14.50 8.51 7.31
C ILE A 240 13.26 7.86 6.70
N SER A 241 12.19 8.64 6.55
CA SER A 241 11.01 8.21 5.78
C SER A 241 11.24 8.54 4.31
N ILE A 242 11.20 7.54 3.42
CA ILE A 242 11.44 7.70 1.98
C ILE A 242 10.11 7.56 1.26
N SER A 243 9.50 8.70 0.93
CA SER A 243 8.19 8.77 0.26
C SER A 243 8.17 8.13 -1.13
N SER A 244 9.32 8.03 -1.82
CA SER A 244 9.44 7.44 -3.15
C SER A 244 9.38 5.90 -3.22
N ILE A 245 9.27 5.22 -2.07
CA ILE A 245 9.28 3.74 -1.99
C ILE A 245 7.91 3.09 -2.33
N GLY A 246 6.85 3.88 -2.47
CA GLY A 246 5.51 3.39 -2.82
C GLY A 246 4.94 2.41 -1.78
N GLU A 247 4.05 1.51 -2.21
CA GLU A 247 3.53 0.41 -1.36
C GLU A 247 4.33 -0.91 -1.48
N GLY A 248 5.59 -0.85 -1.91
CA GLY A 248 6.41 -2.05 -2.04
C GLY A 248 6.64 -2.72 -0.67
N LEU A 249 6.66 -4.05 -0.66
CA LEU A 249 6.82 -4.81 0.58
C LEU A 249 8.29 -4.94 0.98
N PHE A 250 9.20 -5.05 0.00
CA PHE A 250 10.65 -5.22 0.18
C PHE A 250 11.04 -6.37 1.12
N VAL A 251 10.19 -7.40 1.19
CA VAL A 251 10.41 -8.65 1.92
C VAL A 251 11.20 -9.59 1.01
N ARG A 252 12.43 -9.97 1.38
CA ARG A 252 13.35 -10.76 0.53
C ARG A 252 13.75 -10.03 -0.77
N CYS A 253 13.84 -8.70 -0.74
CA CYS A 253 14.51 -7.93 -1.78
C CYS A 253 16.03 -8.03 -1.63
N THR A 254 16.77 -7.72 -2.70
CA THR A 254 18.19 -7.40 -2.63
C THR A 254 18.40 -5.89 -2.75
N ALA A 255 19.45 -5.37 -2.12
CA ALA A 255 19.81 -3.96 -2.11
C ALA A 255 21.30 -3.81 -2.39
N ASN A 256 21.65 -3.02 -3.40
CA ASN A 256 23.03 -2.76 -3.81
C ASN A 256 23.25 -1.26 -3.95
N ILE A 257 24.46 -0.82 -3.62
CA ILE A 257 24.89 0.56 -3.87
C ILE A 257 25.66 0.59 -5.17
N VAL A 258 25.25 1.47 -6.08
CA VAL A 258 26.04 1.84 -7.25
C VAL A 258 26.14 3.36 -7.24
N ASP A 259 27.34 3.90 -7.08
CA ASP A 259 27.49 5.34 -7.00
C ASP A 259 27.02 5.93 -5.67
N THR A 260 26.12 6.88 -5.82
CA THR A 260 25.29 7.46 -4.76
C THR A 260 23.90 6.81 -4.68
N ASP A 261 23.60 5.88 -5.58
CA ASP A 261 22.26 5.31 -5.74
C ASP A 261 22.13 3.94 -5.05
N LEU A 262 21.17 3.86 -4.14
CA LEU A 262 20.65 2.60 -3.60
C LEU A 262 19.66 2.01 -4.60
N ILE A 263 20.02 0.86 -5.17
CA ILE A 263 19.17 0.09 -6.07
C ILE A 263 18.62 -1.12 -5.32
N MET A 264 17.30 -1.17 -5.20
CA MET A 264 16.56 -2.27 -4.59
C MET A 264 15.82 -3.07 -5.66
N ILE A 265 15.98 -4.40 -5.67
CA ILE A 265 15.42 -5.26 -6.72
C ILE A 265 14.67 -6.43 -6.11
N GLY A 266 13.48 -6.68 -6.65
CA GLY A 266 12.64 -7.82 -6.32
C GLY A 266 12.13 -7.80 -4.88
N GLY A 267 11.93 -9.00 -4.33
CA GLY A 267 11.22 -9.19 -3.07
C GLY A 267 9.70 -9.09 -3.21
N GLY A 268 9.00 -9.42 -2.14
CA GLY A 268 7.56 -9.59 -2.10
C GLY A 268 7.12 -10.62 -1.08
N ALA A 269 5.81 -10.73 -0.86
CA ALA A 269 5.21 -11.72 -0.01
C ALA A 269 4.09 -12.47 -0.75
N ALA A 270 4.01 -13.78 -0.53
CA ALA A 270 2.83 -14.57 -0.85
C ALA A 270 2.05 -14.76 0.46
N CYS A 271 0.78 -14.37 0.47
CA CYS A 271 -0.10 -14.49 1.62
C CYS A 271 -1.45 -15.07 1.16
N TYR A 272 -1.96 -16.05 1.90
CA TYR A 272 -3.24 -16.72 1.58
C TYR A 272 -4.43 -15.74 1.46
N ALA A 273 -4.39 -14.61 2.17
CA ALA A 273 -5.45 -13.60 2.17
C ALA A 273 -5.33 -12.52 1.07
N PHE A 274 -4.15 -12.34 0.46
CA PHE A 274 -3.87 -11.22 -0.45
C PHE A 274 -3.16 -11.63 -1.76
N GLY A 275 -2.94 -12.92 -1.98
CA GLY A 275 -2.18 -13.43 -3.12
C GLY A 275 -0.68 -13.17 -3.00
N THR A 276 0.01 -13.10 -4.14
CA THR A 276 1.44 -12.77 -4.19
C THR A 276 1.64 -11.32 -4.63
N LYS A 277 2.16 -10.46 -3.74
CA LYS A 277 2.57 -9.09 -4.06
C LYS A 277 4.09 -9.04 -4.18
N PHE A 278 4.60 -8.82 -5.38
CA PHE A 278 6.01 -8.50 -5.62
C PHE A 278 6.25 -6.99 -5.41
N SER A 279 7.50 -6.61 -5.18
CA SER A 279 7.92 -5.20 -5.12
C SER A 279 8.60 -4.85 -6.43
N GLU A 280 8.28 -3.68 -6.98
CA GLU A 280 8.94 -3.15 -8.18
C GLU A 280 10.40 -2.77 -7.86
N PRO A 281 11.30 -2.77 -8.85
CA PRO A 281 12.65 -2.23 -8.68
C PRO A 281 12.59 -0.75 -8.30
N VAL A 282 13.39 -0.34 -7.33
CA VAL A 282 13.43 1.04 -6.82
C VAL A 282 14.86 1.56 -6.84
N LYS A 283 15.02 2.82 -7.26
CA LYS A 283 16.27 3.59 -7.26
C LYS A 283 16.12 4.79 -6.32
N ILE A 284 17.00 4.91 -5.33
CA ILE A 284 17.01 6.00 -4.33
C ILE A 284 18.39 6.64 -4.30
N ASN A 285 18.48 7.94 -4.57
CA ASN A 285 19.75 8.65 -4.42
C ASN A 285 20.00 8.98 -2.93
N LEU A 286 21.12 8.49 -2.38
CA LEU A 286 21.49 8.65 -0.97
C LEU A 286 22.28 9.93 -0.67
N LEU A 287 22.85 10.60 -1.67
CA LEU A 287 23.72 11.77 -1.45
C LEU A 287 22.98 12.94 -0.76
N PRO A 288 21.79 13.38 -1.23
CA PRO A 288 21.03 14.44 -0.56
C PRO A 288 20.55 14.02 0.83
N LEU A 289 20.20 12.74 1.03
CA LEU A 289 19.78 12.21 2.32
C LEU A 289 20.89 12.31 3.36
N ILE A 290 22.14 11.98 2.99
CA ILE A 290 23.27 11.98 3.92
C ILE A 290 23.87 13.37 4.13
N SER A 291 23.91 14.23 3.11
CA SER A 291 24.27 15.65 3.30
C SER A 291 23.37 16.33 4.35
N LEU A 292 22.08 15.98 4.36
CA LEU A 292 21.11 16.46 5.36
C LEU A 292 21.25 15.77 6.73
N ILE A 293 21.93 14.63 6.82
CA ILE A 293 22.33 14.04 8.09
C ILE A 293 23.54 14.78 8.64
N GLU A 294 24.58 14.95 7.83
CA GLU A 294 25.85 15.55 8.21
C GLU A 294 25.67 17.02 8.63
N SER A 295 24.85 17.80 7.92
CA SER A 295 24.51 19.18 8.33
C SER A 295 23.75 19.26 9.66
N SER A 296 22.86 18.30 9.93
CA SER A 296 22.14 18.22 11.21
C SER A 296 23.02 17.79 12.40
N VAL A 297 24.20 17.23 12.15
CA VAL A 297 25.16 16.82 13.20
C VAL A 297 26.04 17.99 13.59
N HIS A 298 26.54 18.80 12.65
CA HIS A 298 27.35 19.98 12.99
C HIS A 298 26.59 21.02 13.82
N LEU A 299 25.29 21.23 13.56
CA LEU A 299 24.41 22.04 14.42
C LEU A 299 24.25 21.49 15.85
N HIS A 300 24.59 20.22 16.08
CA HIS A 300 24.56 19.60 17.41
C HIS A 300 25.94 19.64 18.09
N GLU A 301 27.03 19.52 17.32
CA GLU A 301 28.40 19.62 17.83
C GLU A 301 28.74 21.03 18.34
N GLU A 302 28.29 22.11 17.69
CA GLU A 302 28.47 23.47 18.21
C GLU A 302 27.71 23.72 19.52
N ASN A 303 26.62 22.99 19.77
CA ASN A 303 25.83 23.07 21.01
C ASN A 303 26.33 22.12 22.13
N MET A 304 27.30 21.23 21.85
CA MET A 304 27.82 20.26 22.83
C MET A 304 28.75 20.88 23.90
N HIS A 305 29.06 22.18 23.81
CA HIS A 305 29.75 22.89 24.90
C HIS A 305 28.81 23.42 26.00
N ALA A 306 27.49 23.25 25.88
CA ALA A 306 26.51 23.76 26.83
C ALA A 306 25.39 22.75 27.17
N ILE A 307 25.77 21.52 27.61
CA ILE A 307 24.79 20.56 28.15
C ILE A 307 25.21 20.08 29.55
N CYS A 308 24.43 20.49 30.54
CA CYS A 308 24.21 19.73 31.77
C CYS A 308 22.87 20.13 32.42
N GLN A 309 21.75 19.74 31.80
CA GLN A 309 20.58 19.08 32.44
C GLN A 309 19.29 19.15 31.58
N GLU A 310 18.40 18.18 31.81
CA GLU A 310 17.02 18.01 31.33
C GLU A 310 16.81 17.56 29.86
N GLU A 311 16.64 16.24 29.70
CA GLU A 311 16.07 15.62 28.50
C GLU A 311 14.54 15.79 28.43
N LYS A 312 14.00 16.29 27.30
CA LYS A 312 12.93 15.64 26.50
C LYS A 312 12.36 16.58 25.42
N THR A 313 12.66 16.26 24.16
CA THR A 313 11.83 16.32 22.92
C THR A 313 12.63 16.83 21.73
N MET A 314 12.62 16.07 20.62
CA MET A 314 12.78 16.58 19.25
C MET A 314 12.16 15.58 18.26
N GLY A 315 11.58 16.09 17.18
CA GLY A 315 10.68 15.34 16.28
C GLY A 315 11.32 14.81 14.99
N GLU A 316 10.57 13.94 14.30
CA GLU A 316 10.96 13.37 12.99
C GLU A 316 10.87 14.45 11.89
N MET A 317 11.98 14.69 11.17
CA MET A 317 12.02 15.59 10.01
C MET A 317 11.63 14.85 8.72
N ASN A 318 10.71 15.44 7.95
CA ASN A 318 10.43 15.06 6.57
C ASN A 318 11.14 16.02 5.62
N VAL A 319 11.81 15.52 4.57
CA VAL A 319 12.44 16.36 3.54
C VAL A 319 12.10 15.84 2.14
N SER A 320 11.76 16.78 1.25
CA SER A 320 11.54 16.58 -0.18
C SER A 320 12.59 17.38 -0.98
N PHE A 321 13.12 16.82 -2.05
CA PHE A 321 14.14 17.48 -2.88
C PHE A 321 13.57 18.16 -4.12
N CYS A 322 14.03 19.39 -4.37
CA CYS A 322 13.95 20.09 -5.65
C CYS A 322 15.34 20.66 -5.99
N SER A 323 15.63 20.79 -7.29
CA SER A 323 16.93 21.22 -7.84
C SER A 323 17.16 22.75 -7.76
N PRO A 324 18.42 23.24 -7.83
CA PRO A 324 18.77 24.60 -7.42
C PRO A 324 18.86 25.63 -8.57
N GLN A 325 18.43 26.88 -8.32
CA GLN A 325 18.95 28.07 -9.02
C GLN A 325 19.00 29.32 -8.11
N ASN A 326 20.19 29.93 -8.08
CA ASN A 326 20.58 31.33 -7.87
C ASN A 326 20.05 32.18 -6.69
N ALA A 327 21.00 32.85 -6.02
CA ALA A 327 20.79 33.72 -4.87
C ALA A 327 20.91 35.22 -5.22
N VAL A 328 20.19 36.07 -4.47
CA VAL A 328 20.41 37.53 -4.38
C VAL A 328 20.06 37.99 -2.93
N GLU A 329 21.00 38.69 -2.29
CA GLU A 329 20.83 39.46 -1.02
C GLU A 329 20.09 40.80 -1.27
N PRO A 330 19.44 41.50 -0.29
CA PRO A 330 20.14 42.04 0.89
C PRO A 330 19.35 42.45 2.20
N VAL A 331 20.03 42.31 3.36
CA VAL A 331 20.39 43.34 4.38
C VAL A 331 19.33 44.16 5.22
N THR A 332 19.61 44.21 6.55
CA THR A 332 19.33 45.22 7.62
C THR A 332 18.04 45.28 8.50
N ASN A 333 18.29 45.03 9.80
CA ASN A 333 18.04 45.84 11.03
C ASN A 333 16.64 46.33 11.47
N GLY A 334 16.36 46.12 12.77
CA GLY A 334 15.31 46.80 13.54
C GLY A 334 15.20 46.31 15.00
N SER A 335 16.05 46.81 15.89
CA SER A 335 16.03 46.50 17.34
C SER A 335 15.01 47.35 18.13
N PHE A 336 14.48 46.85 19.25
CA PHE A 336 14.22 47.70 20.44
C PHE A 336 14.23 46.93 21.77
N HIS A 337 14.90 47.51 22.77
CA HIS A 337 14.84 47.22 24.21
C HIS A 337 13.45 47.65 24.79
N GLN A 338 13.01 47.40 26.03
CA GLN A 338 13.62 47.07 27.34
C GLN A 338 12.51 46.30 28.16
N ASN A 339 12.52 45.96 29.46
CA ASN A 339 13.39 46.24 30.62
C ASN A 339 13.32 45.09 31.67
N SER A 340 13.95 45.27 32.84
CA SER A 340 14.03 44.33 33.97
C SER A 340 13.27 44.77 35.22
N GLU A 341 12.93 43.84 36.12
CA GLU A 341 13.18 43.96 37.58
C GLU A 341 13.02 42.60 38.30
N GLY A 342 13.86 42.35 39.32
CA GLY A 342 13.65 41.30 40.35
C GLY A 342 13.32 41.97 41.70
N VAL A 343 13.27 41.33 42.87
CA VAL A 343 13.60 39.98 43.36
C VAL A 343 12.75 39.77 44.62
N ASP A 344 12.23 38.57 44.92
CA ASP A 344 12.23 38.11 46.31
C ASP A 344 12.15 36.57 46.45
N SER A 345 12.74 36.06 47.53
CA SER A 345 12.88 34.63 47.82
C SER A 345 12.00 34.20 48.99
N GLY A 346 11.05 33.29 48.73
CA GLY A 346 10.19 32.70 49.77
C GLY A 346 9.93 31.22 49.53
N THR A 347 10.49 30.35 50.36
CA THR A 347 10.27 28.89 50.29
C THR A 347 8.84 28.51 50.65
N ALA A 348 8.01 28.22 49.65
CA ALA A 348 6.73 27.54 49.81
C ALA A 348 6.72 26.24 49.01
N ARG A 349 6.36 25.12 49.64
CA ARG A 349 6.12 23.84 48.95
C ARG A 349 4.91 23.99 48.03
N SER A 350 5.14 24.21 46.74
CA SER A 350 4.09 24.23 45.74
C SER A 350 3.49 22.83 45.58
N GLN A 351 2.25 22.64 46.01
CA GLN A 351 1.43 21.53 45.54
C GLN A 351 1.18 21.74 44.05
N MET A 352 1.72 20.86 43.20
CA MET A 352 1.45 20.92 41.76
C MET A 352 -0.05 20.71 41.51
N VAL A 353 -0.75 21.79 41.16
CA VAL A 353 -2.16 21.72 40.74
C VAL A 353 -2.19 21.16 39.32
N ALA A 354 -2.65 19.92 39.17
CA ALA A 354 -2.82 19.32 37.85
C ALA A 354 -3.79 20.16 36.99
N SER A 355 -3.32 20.58 35.81
CA SER A 355 -4.05 21.48 34.91
C SER A 355 -5.10 20.77 34.03
N HIS A 356 -5.03 19.44 33.93
CA HIS A 356 -5.88 18.62 33.07
C HIS A 356 -6.41 17.41 33.82
N TRP A 357 -7.65 17.00 33.50
CA TRP A 357 -8.40 16.01 34.27
C TRP A 357 -9.10 14.97 33.38
N VAL A 358 -9.25 13.76 33.92
CA VAL A 358 -9.97 12.63 33.32
C VAL A 358 -10.96 12.02 34.31
N LEU A 359 -12.10 11.53 33.80
CA LEU A 359 -13.02 10.66 34.52
C LEU A 359 -12.68 9.20 34.21
N ARG A 360 -12.24 8.44 35.21
CA ARG A 360 -11.97 7.00 35.13
C ARG A 360 -13.21 6.21 35.51
N LEU A 361 -13.62 5.28 34.65
CA LEU A 361 -14.66 4.27 34.94
C LEU A 361 -14.26 2.89 34.41
N LYS A 362 -14.95 1.84 34.86
CA LYS A 362 -14.79 0.48 34.34
C LYS A 362 -15.21 0.39 32.87
N LYS A 363 -14.50 -0.40 32.08
CA LYS A 363 -14.70 -0.55 30.63
C LYS A 363 -16.12 -0.96 30.22
N LYS A 364 -16.85 -1.69 31.08
CA LYS A 364 -18.26 -2.08 30.84
C LYS A 364 -19.21 -0.88 30.79
N ASP A 365 -18.97 0.16 31.59
CA ASP A 365 -19.85 1.33 31.72
C ASP A 365 -19.41 2.48 30.79
N ALA A 366 -18.23 2.33 30.15
CA ALA A 366 -17.55 3.36 29.39
C ALA A 366 -18.35 3.92 28.19
N LYS A 367 -19.17 3.11 27.51
CA LYS A 367 -20.02 3.60 26.40
C LYS A 367 -21.07 4.57 26.92
N MET A 368 -21.83 4.16 27.94
CA MET A 368 -22.88 4.96 28.56
C MET A 368 -22.30 6.26 29.16
N ALA A 369 -21.18 6.17 29.87
CA ALA A 369 -20.52 7.34 30.45
C ALA A 369 -20.05 8.32 29.37
N LYS A 370 -19.45 7.84 28.28
CA LYS A 370 -19.06 8.67 27.13
C LYS A 370 -20.23 9.39 26.49
N ASP A 371 -21.34 8.68 26.29
CA ASP A 371 -22.53 9.24 25.64
C ASP A 371 -23.19 10.32 26.54
N MET A 372 -23.21 10.12 27.86
CA MET A 372 -23.61 11.16 28.82
C MET A 372 -22.66 12.36 28.82
N LEU A 373 -21.34 12.15 28.98
CA LEU A 373 -20.35 13.24 28.98
C LEU A 373 -20.42 14.05 27.68
N LYS A 374 -20.67 13.40 26.54
CA LYS A 374 -20.84 14.09 25.25
C LYS A 374 -22.18 14.85 25.17
N LYS A 375 -23.29 14.28 25.67
CA LYS A 375 -24.62 14.92 25.67
C LYS A 375 -24.63 16.24 26.45
N PHE A 376 -23.94 16.30 27.59
CA PHE A 376 -23.93 17.47 28.48
C PHE A 376 -22.71 18.40 28.29
N GLY A 377 -21.87 18.20 27.25
CA GLY A 377 -20.69 19.04 27.00
C GLY A 377 -19.58 18.91 28.04
N TRP A 378 -19.58 17.82 28.81
CA TRP A 378 -18.60 17.52 29.86
C TRP A 378 -17.34 16.81 29.33
N LEU A 379 -17.43 16.20 28.16
CA LEU A 379 -16.29 15.55 27.48
C LEU A 379 -15.41 16.58 26.77
N ASP A 380 -14.10 16.60 27.08
CA ASP A 380 -13.12 17.35 26.31
C ASP A 380 -12.81 16.63 25.00
N LEU A 381 -13.38 17.15 23.90
CA LEU A 381 -13.24 16.61 22.54
C LEU A 381 -11.86 16.89 21.90
N GLY A 382 -11.03 17.75 22.52
CA GLY A 382 -9.66 18.07 22.10
C GLY A 382 -8.61 17.05 22.55
N ARG A 383 -8.93 16.21 23.55
CA ARG A 383 -8.07 15.12 24.06
C ARG A 383 -8.64 13.74 23.74
N LYS A 384 -7.79 12.71 23.75
CA LYS A 384 -8.19 11.32 23.45
C LYS A 384 -8.43 10.50 24.71
N ALA A 385 -9.62 9.88 24.81
CA ALA A 385 -9.89 8.83 25.79
C ALA A 385 -8.96 7.63 25.63
N HIS A 386 -8.50 7.07 26.74
CA HIS A 386 -7.48 6.03 26.80
C HIS A 386 -7.81 4.99 27.88
N SER A 387 -7.21 3.80 27.80
CA SER A 387 -7.25 2.79 28.85
C SER A 387 -5.99 2.86 29.71
N GLN A 388 -6.06 2.49 30.98
CA GLN A 388 -4.87 2.22 31.79
C GLN A 388 -4.21 0.89 31.37
N GLU A 389 -2.99 0.63 31.86
CA GLU A 389 -2.12 -0.47 31.40
C GLU A 389 -2.73 -1.87 31.57
N ASP A 390 -3.67 -2.05 32.52
CA ASP A 390 -4.37 -3.31 32.76
C ASP A 390 -5.58 -3.55 31.82
N GLY A 391 -5.98 -2.54 31.05
CA GLY A 391 -7.10 -2.59 30.11
C GLY A 391 -8.50 -2.72 30.73
N LYS A 392 -8.64 -2.63 32.07
CA LYS A 392 -9.92 -2.81 32.78
C LYS A 392 -10.72 -1.51 32.91
N ASP A 393 -10.01 -0.39 33.07
CA ASP A 393 -10.59 0.94 33.22
C ASP A 393 -10.31 1.84 32.00
N ILE A 394 -11.24 2.77 31.75
CA ILE A 394 -11.20 3.76 30.68
C ILE A 394 -11.24 5.16 31.30
N CYS A 395 -10.31 6.02 30.86
CA CYS A 395 -10.19 7.42 31.24
C CYS A 395 -10.72 8.31 30.12
N PHE A 396 -11.72 9.14 30.45
CA PHE A 396 -12.31 10.14 29.56
C PHE A 396 -11.82 11.55 29.92
N PRO A 397 -11.18 12.28 28.99
CA PRO A 397 -10.86 13.69 29.20
C PRO A 397 -12.11 14.50 29.47
N VAL A 398 -12.12 15.25 30.58
CA VAL A 398 -13.29 16.05 30.99
C VAL A 398 -12.96 17.53 31.10
N THR A 399 -13.99 18.36 30.96
CA THR A 399 -13.91 19.82 31.10
C THR A 399 -13.82 20.24 32.57
N GLU A 400 -13.26 21.43 32.82
CA GLU A 400 -13.15 21.97 34.17
C GLU A 400 -14.52 22.24 34.83
N ASN A 401 -15.52 22.62 34.04
CA ASN A 401 -16.91 22.75 34.48
C ASN A 401 -17.44 21.43 35.07
N PHE A 402 -17.20 20.30 34.38
CA PHE A 402 -17.59 18.99 34.90
C PHE A 402 -16.83 18.61 36.18
N ARG A 403 -15.53 18.91 36.27
CA ARG A 403 -14.73 18.69 37.48
C ARG A 403 -15.31 19.45 38.69
N ALA A 404 -15.69 20.71 38.51
CA ALA A 404 -16.29 21.51 39.57
C ALA A 404 -17.61 20.89 40.06
N LEU A 405 -18.51 20.53 39.14
CA LEU A 405 -19.80 19.89 39.45
C LEU A 405 -19.64 18.54 40.16
N PHE A 406 -18.74 17.69 39.66
CA PHE A 406 -18.48 16.36 40.23
C PHE A 406 -17.91 16.45 41.65
N ASN A 407 -16.93 17.33 41.88
CA ASN A 407 -16.34 17.54 43.20
C ASN A 407 -17.34 18.16 44.19
N GLN A 408 -18.19 19.09 43.74
CA GLN A 408 -19.25 19.67 44.56
C GLN A 408 -20.25 18.59 45.03
N ARG A 409 -20.63 17.65 44.14
CA ARG A 409 -21.54 16.56 44.49
C ARG A 409 -20.90 15.51 45.41
N ASN A 410 -19.63 15.18 45.19
CA ASN A 410 -18.92 14.18 46.00
C ASN A 410 -18.72 14.63 47.47
N ASN A 411 -18.75 15.94 47.73
CA ASN A 411 -18.68 16.51 49.08
C ASN A 411 -20.05 16.63 49.78
N LEU A 412 -21.18 16.63 49.05
CA LEU A 412 -22.53 16.60 49.64
C LEU A 412 -23.03 15.16 49.77
N GLY A 413 -22.47 14.45 50.75
CA GLY A 413 -22.88 13.09 51.09
C GLY A 413 -24.31 13.01 51.64
N GLY A 414 -25.25 12.61 50.77
CA GLY A 414 -26.56 12.06 51.13
C GLY A 414 -27.65 13.07 51.55
N LEU A 415 -28.72 13.18 50.73
CA LEU A 415 -30.10 13.38 51.20
C LEU A 415 -31.12 13.10 50.06
N SER A 416 -32.38 12.97 50.48
CA SER A 416 -33.47 12.20 49.82
C SER A 416 -34.14 12.84 48.60
N GLU A 417 -34.94 12.00 47.92
CA GLU A 417 -35.83 12.27 46.79
C GLU A 417 -36.73 13.51 46.92
N SER A 418 -36.87 14.25 45.81
CA SER A 418 -38.12 14.92 45.41
C SER A 418 -38.15 15.13 43.89
N VAL A 419 -39.34 15.36 43.32
CA VAL A 419 -39.62 15.19 41.88
C VAL A 419 -39.37 16.47 41.06
N CYS A 420 -38.86 16.26 39.83
CA CYS A 420 -38.45 17.19 38.77
C CYS A 420 -39.19 18.53 38.60
N GLN A 421 -38.45 19.55 38.13
CA GLN A 421 -38.73 20.28 36.88
C GLN A 421 -37.64 21.32 36.50
N SER A 422 -36.49 20.90 35.96
CA SER A 422 -35.58 21.73 35.13
C SER A 422 -34.48 20.94 34.41
N GLU A 423 -33.76 21.56 33.44
CA GLU A 423 -32.55 20.98 32.83
C GLU A 423 -31.41 20.72 33.85
N LYS A 424 -31.40 21.43 34.98
CA LYS A 424 -30.46 21.17 36.09
C LYS A 424 -30.68 19.79 36.71
N ASP A 425 -31.93 19.33 36.79
CA ASP A 425 -32.26 18.03 37.39
C ASP A 425 -31.72 16.88 36.53
N THR A 426 -31.83 17.01 35.20
CA THR A 426 -31.30 16.00 34.26
C THR A 426 -29.78 15.91 34.29
N CYS A 427 -29.10 17.03 34.52
CA CYS A 427 -27.65 17.04 34.79
C CYS A 427 -27.32 16.32 36.10
N MET A 428 -28.08 16.57 37.17
CA MET A 428 -27.83 15.95 38.49
C MET A 428 -28.08 14.44 38.49
N ILE A 429 -29.12 13.98 37.79
CA ILE A 429 -29.41 12.55 37.57
C ILE A 429 -28.24 11.88 36.82
N ALA A 430 -27.75 12.48 35.72
CA ALA A 430 -26.61 11.95 34.98
C ALA A 430 -25.32 11.91 35.83
N LEU A 431 -25.11 12.90 36.71
CA LEU A 431 -23.98 12.94 37.62
C LEU A 431 -24.04 11.82 38.68
N ASN A 432 -25.22 11.58 39.27
CA ASN A 432 -25.42 10.49 40.23
C ASN A 432 -25.16 9.12 39.58
N ILE A 433 -25.66 8.87 38.35
CA ILE A 433 -25.43 7.60 37.63
C ILE A 433 -23.92 7.37 37.38
N LEU A 434 -23.16 8.42 37.05
CA LEU A 434 -21.70 8.30 36.90
C LEU A 434 -21.04 7.91 38.24
N ILE A 435 -21.45 8.52 39.35
CA ILE A 435 -20.92 8.20 40.69
C ILE A 435 -21.27 6.75 41.10
N GLU A 436 -22.50 6.29 40.86
CA GLU A 436 -22.94 4.91 41.11
C GLU A 436 -22.15 3.87 40.29
N CYS A 437 -21.70 4.23 39.09
CA CYS A 437 -20.79 3.40 38.28
C CYS A 437 -19.34 3.35 38.82
N GLY A 438 -19.07 3.98 39.96
CA GLY A 438 -17.74 4.07 40.56
C GLY A 438 -16.80 5.01 39.82
N ALA A 439 -17.33 6.05 39.16
CA ALA A 439 -16.50 7.02 38.46
C ALA A 439 -15.59 7.78 39.44
N THR A 440 -14.33 7.98 39.04
CA THR A 440 -13.34 8.73 39.83
C THR A 440 -12.65 9.77 38.95
N ILE A 441 -12.55 11.01 39.41
CA ILE A 441 -11.78 12.05 38.73
C ILE A 441 -10.31 11.96 39.13
N LEU A 442 -9.42 11.94 38.14
CA LEU A 442 -7.97 11.89 38.29
C LEU A 442 -7.29 12.99 37.47
N ALA A 443 -6.08 13.36 37.86
CA ALA A 443 -5.19 14.18 37.04
C ALA A 443 -4.86 13.44 35.72
N ASP A 444 -4.83 14.16 34.61
CA ASP A 444 -4.50 13.61 33.29
C ASP A 444 -3.02 13.81 32.97
N GLU A 445 -2.20 12.82 33.31
CA GLU A 445 -0.77 12.80 33.01
C GLU A 445 -0.48 12.49 31.52
N ILE A 446 -1.49 12.13 30.72
CA ILE A 446 -1.35 11.67 29.33
C ILE A 446 -2.00 12.68 28.36
N VAL A 447 -1.46 13.89 28.32
CA VAL A 447 -1.95 14.99 27.46
C VAL A 447 -1.66 14.71 25.97
N LYS A 448 -2.49 13.88 25.33
CA LYS A 448 -2.51 13.65 23.88
C LYS A 448 -3.54 14.56 23.22
N VAL A 449 -3.10 15.78 22.89
CA VAL A 449 -3.88 16.76 22.13
C VAL A 449 -4.13 16.28 20.70
N LYS A 450 -5.36 16.43 20.22
CA LYS A 450 -5.77 16.10 18.85
C LYS A 450 -5.44 17.28 17.94
N LYS A 451 -4.50 17.12 16.99
CA LYS A 451 -4.30 18.10 15.90
C LYS A 451 -5.64 18.32 15.16
N ALA A 452 -6.00 19.57 14.94
CA ALA A 452 -7.21 19.91 14.20
C ALA A 452 -7.12 19.40 12.75
N SER A 453 -8.13 18.67 12.30
CA SER A 453 -8.21 18.20 10.91
C SER A 453 -8.74 19.32 10.02
N HIS A 454 -7.86 20.01 9.30
CA HIS A 454 -8.27 20.90 8.20
C HIS A 454 -8.90 20.04 7.10
N SER A 455 -9.99 20.50 6.48
CA SER A 455 -10.59 19.79 5.35
C SER A 455 -9.69 19.94 4.12
N PRO A 456 -9.58 18.92 3.24
CA PRO A 456 -8.75 19.02 2.02
C PRO A 456 -9.12 20.22 1.14
N PHE A 457 -10.41 20.56 1.07
CA PHE A 457 -10.89 21.76 0.38
C PHE A 457 -10.36 23.06 1.01
N LYS A 458 -10.30 23.16 2.34
CA LYS A 458 -9.74 24.34 3.03
C LYS A 458 -8.23 24.46 2.76
N VAL A 459 -7.49 23.36 2.87
CA VAL A 459 -6.05 23.31 2.54
C VAL A 459 -5.80 23.74 1.08
N MET A 460 -6.59 23.21 0.15
CA MET A 460 -6.51 23.57 -1.27
C MET A 460 -6.81 25.06 -1.49
N LYS A 461 -7.88 25.59 -0.89
CA LYS A 461 -8.26 27.01 -1.04
C LYS A 461 -7.23 27.97 -0.45
N GLU A 462 -6.62 27.61 0.68
CA GLU A 462 -5.53 28.38 1.31
C GLU A 462 -4.26 28.35 0.43
N ALA A 463 -3.86 27.17 -0.05
CA ALA A 463 -2.65 27.02 -0.87
C ALA A 463 -2.76 27.67 -2.26
N VAL A 464 -3.91 27.51 -2.94
CA VAL A 464 -4.17 28.18 -4.23
C VAL A 464 -4.34 29.69 -4.03
N GLY A 465 -4.89 30.15 -2.89
CA GLY A 465 -4.99 31.58 -2.58
C GLY A 465 -3.63 32.27 -2.42
N SER A 466 -2.65 31.57 -1.83
CA SER A 466 -1.25 32.04 -1.82
C SER A 466 -0.71 32.15 -3.24
N LEU A 467 -0.79 31.06 -4.03
CA LEU A 467 -0.28 31.03 -5.40
C LEU A 467 -0.87 32.16 -6.28
N LEU A 468 -2.18 32.41 -6.21
CA LEU A 468 -2.81 33.51 -6.94
C LEU A 468 -2.25 34.87 -6.53
N SER A 469 -2.02 35.08 -5.23
CA SER A 469 -1.43 36.31 -4.70
C SER A 469 0.02 36.49 -5.18
N ASP A 470 0.82 35.44 -5.09
CA ASP A 470 2.24 35.41 -5.49
C ASP A 470 2.42 35.61 -7.02
N ARG A 471 1.40 35.26 -7.81
CA ARG A 471 1.36 35.42 -9.28
C ARG A 471 0.58 36.66 -9.75
N GLY A 472 0.05 37.48 -8.83
CA GLY A 472 -0.71 38.69 -9.17
C GLY A 472 -2.05 38.44 -9.86
N LEU A 473 -2.64 37.26 -9.68
CA LEU A 473 -3.91 36.86 -10.30
C LEU A 473 -5.13 37.14 -9.41
N PRO A 474 -6.35 37.33 -9.98
CA PRO A 474 -7.53 37.70 -9.20
C PRO A 474 -7.98 36.62 -8.22
N LEU A 475 -8.18 36.97 -6.94
CA LEU A 475 -8.65 36.04 -5.92
C LEU A 475 -10.09 35.55 -6.13
N GLN A 476 -10.89 36.20 -6.99
CA GLN A 476 -12.22 35.69 -7.38
C GLN A 476 -12.14 34.29 -8.02
N LEU A 477 -11.01 33.93 -8.64
CA LEU A 477 -10.79 32.60 -9.23
C LEU A 477 -10.99 31.47 -8.19
N LEU A 478 -10.79 31.72 -6.88
CA LEU A 478 -11.06 30.76 -5.81
C LEU A 478 -12.53 30.29 -5.72
N GLU A 479 -13.46 30.91 -6.44
CA GLU A 479 -14.85 30.48 -6.56
C GLU A 479 -15.03 29.30 -7.54
N GLU A 480 -14.09 29.10 -8.49
CA GLU A 480 -14.12 27.97 -9.44
C GLU A 480 -13.55 26.66 -8.85
N LEU A 481 -12.99 26.70 -7.64
CA LEU A 481 -12.37 25.54 -7.00
C LEU A 481 -13.39 24.43 -6.71
N PRO A 482 -13.09 23.17 -7.07
CA PRO A 482 -14.02 22.06 -6.86
C PRO A 482 -14.25 21.78 -5.38
N SER A 483 -15.51 21.86 -4.95
CA SER A 483 -15.95 21.43 -3.61
C SER A 483 -16.16 19.92 -3.50
N ARG A 484 -16.12 19.20 -4.63
CA ARG A 484 -16.22 17.73 -4.75
C ARG A 484 -15.31 17.24 -5.88
N TRP A 485 -14.80 16.02 -5.73
CA TRP A 485 -13.95 15.33 -6.69
C TRP A 485 -14.15 13.81 -6.51
N GLU A 486 -13.85 13.03 -7.53
CA GLU A 486 -13.85 11.56 -7.46
C GLU A 486 -12.44 11.04 -7.19
N ARG A 487 -12.33 9.76 -6.81
CA ARG A 487 -11.03 9.07 -6.65
C ARG A 487 -11.11 7.69 -7.28
N LEU A 488 -10.22 7.42 -8.23
CA LEU A 488 -10.07 6.15 -8.94
C LEU A 488 -8.67 5.60 -8.63
N GLY A 489 -8.61 4.65 -7.69
CA GLY A 489 -7.33 4.20 -7.12
C GLY A 489 -6.59 5.37 -6.45
N ASP A 490 -5.41 5.68 -6.96
CA ASP A 490 -4.52 6.77 -6.55
C ASP A 490 -4.71 8.08 -7.35
N ILE A 491 -5.50 8.06 -8.43
CA ILE A 491 -5.89 9.25 -9.20
C ILE A 491 -7.06 9.95 -8.49
N VAL A 492 -6.92 11.26 -8.25
CA VAL A 492 -8.08 12.14 -7.97
C VAL A 492 -8.58 12.75 -9.28
N VAL A 493 -9.88 12.65 -9.54
CA VAL A 493 -10.54 13.19 -10.73
C VAL A 493 -11.34 14.44 -10.36
N LEU A 494 -10.93 15.57 -10.92
CA LEU A 494 -11.60 16.85 -10.80
C LEU A 494 -12.79 16.93 -11.77
N PRO A 495 -13.90 17.60 -11.40
CA PRO A 495 -15.02 17.84 -12.32
C PRO A 495 -14.60 18.62 -13.56
N LEU A 496 -15.20 18.31 -14.71
CA LEU A 496 -15.04 19.06 -15.97
C LEU A 496 -15.41 20.56 -15.82
N THR A 497 -16.24 20.89 -14.84
CA THR A 497 -16.75 22.25 -14.60
C THR A 497 -15.82 23.14 -13.78
N SER A 498 -14.66 22.65 -13.34
CA SER A 498 -13.69 23.42 -12.57
C SER A 498 -12.57 23.96 -13.45
N PHE A 499 -12.01 25.11 -13.06
CA PHE A 499 -10.92 25.80 -13.76
C PHE A 499 -11.31 26.14 -15.21
N LYS A 500 -12.30 27.03 -15.38
CA LYS A 500 -12.82 27.45 -16.69
C LYS A 500 -12.17 28.73 -17.20
N ASP A 501 -11.75 29.62 -16.30
CA ASP A 501 -11.08 30.86 -16.69
C ASP A 501 -9.70 30.56 -17.29
N SER A 502 -9.37 31.19 -18.42
CA SER A 502 -8.06 31.01 -19.09
C SER A 502 -6.88 31.54 -18.27
N ALA A 503 -7.11 32.34 -17.23
CA ALA A 503 -6.09 32.74 -16.27
C ALA A 503 -5.46 31.53 -15.53
N TRP A 504 -6.17 30.40 -15.43
CA TRP A 504 -5.62 29.17 -14.84
C TRP A 504 -4.52 28.54 -15.69
N ASP A 505 -4.59 28.65 -17.02
CA ASP A 505 -3.61 28.08 -17.94
C ASP A 505 -2.22 28.72 -17.76
N LEU A 506 -2.17 29.97 -17.29
CA LEU A 506 -0.93 30.71 -16.99
C LEU A 506 -0.13 30.13 -15.82
N ILE A 507 -0.77 29.36 -14.94
CA ILE A 507 -0.16 28.79 -13.72
C ILE A 507 -0.32 27.26 -13.62
N GLY A 508 -0.89 26.61 -14.64
CA GLY A 508 -1.35 25.23 -14.61
C GLY A 508 -0.34 24.23 -14.04
N GLN A 509 0.92 24.28 -14.49
CA GLN A 509 1.94 23.31 -14.07
C GLN A 509 2.18 23.32 -12.54
N GLU A 510 2.26 24.49 -11.91
CA GLU A 510 2.45 24.63 -10.46
C GLU A 510 1.13 24.40 -9.68
N LEU A 511 0.03 24.93 -10.22
CA LEU A 511 -1.33 24.79 -9.71
C LEU A 511 -1.72 23.32 -9.49
N TRP A 512 -1.49 22.45 -10.49
CA TRP A 512 -1.91 21.06 -10.43
C TRP A 512 -1.15 20.27 -9.35
N PHE A 513 0.15 20.51 -9.14
CA PHE A 513 0.89 19.92 -8.02
C PHE A 513 0.37 20.38 -6.65
N ILE A 514 0.03 21.66 -6.51
CA ILE A 514 -0.56 22.21 -5.28
C ILE A 514 -1.92 21.55 -4.99
N ILE A 515 -2.77 21.38 -5.99
CA ILE A 515 -4.07 20.70 -5.84
C ILE A 515 -3.87 19.23 -5.49
N ALA A 516 -3.02 18.49 -6.22
CA ALA A 516 -2.72 17.09 -5.93
C ALA A 516 -2.26 16.89 -4.48
N LYS A 517 -1.30 17.71 -4.04
CA LYS A 517 -0.78 17.72 -2.66
C LYS A 517 -1.87 18.04 -1.63
N SER A 518 -2.71 19.03 -1.90
CA SER A 518 -3.80 19.48 -1.00
C SER A 518 -4.91 18.45 -0.85
N LEU A 519 -5.19 17.70 -1.92
CA LEU A 519 -6.18 16.61 -1.93
C LEU A 519 -5.59 15.26 -1.49
N GLY A 520 -4.29 15.19 -1.18
CA GLY A 520 -3.60 13.96 -0.81
C GLY A 520 -3.66 12.91 -1.93
N ALA A 521 -3.37 13.33 -3.16
CA ALA A 521 -3.35 12.53 -4.37
C ALA A 521 -1.92 12.44 -4.92
N ILE A 522 -1.57 11.28 -5.50
CA ILE A 522 -0.28 11.09 -6.20
C ILE A 522 -0.43 11.56 -7.65
N ARG A 523 -1.56 11.20 -8.27
CA ARG A 523 -1.94 11.59 -9.62
C ARG A 523 -3.24 12.40 -9.59
N LEU A 524 -3.34 13.36 -10.50
CA LEU A 524 -4.48 14.27 -10.65
C LEU A 524 -4.94 14.24 -12.09
N ALA A 525 -6.26 14.17 -12.27
CA ALA A 525 -6.89 14.17 -13.58
C ALA A 525 -8.11 15.09 -13.60
N ARG A 526 -8.55 15.51 -14.79
CA ARG A 526 -9.80 16.23 -15.02
C ARG A 526 -10.74 15.37 -15.85
N GLN A 527 -11.99 15.30 -15.42
CA GLN A 527 -13.05 14.57 -16.12
C GLN A 527 -13.24 15.17 -17.52
N GLY A 528 -13.18 14.33 -18.56
CA GLY A 528 -13.56 14.71 -19.92
C GLY A 528 -15.00 14.32 -20.25
N ARG A 529 -15.52 14.77 -21.41
CA ARG A 529 -16.80 14.30 -21.94
C ARG A 529 -16.61 12.94 -22.60
N VAL A 530 -17.34 11.92 -22.13
CA VAL A 530 -17.37 10.59 -22.78
C VAL A 530 -17.59 10.76 -24.28
N ALA A 531 -16.72 10.15 -25.09
CA ALA A 531 -16.78 10.30 -26.53
C ALA A 531 -18.10 9.73 -27.09
N PRO A 532 -18.75 10.37 -28.07
CA PRO A 532 -19.97 9.86 -28.71
C PRO A 532 -19.68 8.71 -29.70
N THR A 533 -18.64 7.91 -29.42
CA THR A 533 -18.30 6.68 -30.14
C THR A 533 -19.18 5.53 -29.65
N GLY A 534 -19.31 4.47 -30.46
CA GLY A 534 -20.05 3.26 -30.05
C GLY A 534 -19.46 2.60 -28.80
N THR A 535 -18.15 2.77 -28.58
CA THR A 535 -17.34 2.26 -27.46
C THR A 535 -17.40 3.11 -26.20
N ARG A 536 -17.93 4.34 -26.26
CA ARG A 536 -18.04 5.31 -25.14
C ARG A 536 -16.72 5.54 -24.41
N ASP A 537 -15.71 5.88 -25.19
CA ASP A 537 -14.35 6.03 -24.68
C ASP A 537 -14.25 7.16 -23.65
N SER A 538 -13.43 6.94 -22.63
CA SER A 538 -13.07 7.98 -21.69
C SER A 538 -12.23 9.05 -22.41
N THR A 539 -12.38 10.29 -21.96
CA THR A 539 -11.54 11.43 -22.37
C THR A 539 -10.94 12.12 -21.14
N LEU A 540 -10.80 11.36 -20.04
CA LEU A 540 -10.12 11.80 -18.83
C LEU A 540 -8.72 12.33 -19.16
N GLU A 541 -8.42 13.53 -18.69
CA GLU A 541 -7.16 14.24 -18.94
C GLU A 541 -6.26 14.10 -17.71
N ILE A 542 -5.01 13.64 -17.87
CA ILE A 542 -4.03 13.62 -16.77
C ILE A 542 -3.41 15.00 -16.63
N LEU A 543 -3.59 15.62 -15.46
CA LEU A 543 -3.02 16.92 -15.09
C LEU A 543 -1.71 16.77 -14.29
N VAL A 544 -1.61 15.72 -13.47
CA VAL A 544 -0.39 15.30 -12.76
C VAL A 544 -0.29 13.79 -12.81
N GLY A 545 0.83 13.27 -13.29
CA GLY A 545 1.06 11.84 -13.42
C GLY A 545 1.66 11.48 -14.77
N ASP A 546 1.90 10.19 -14.93
CA ASP A 546 2.57 9.56 -16.07
C ASP A 546 1.59 8.82 -16.99
N ASN A 547 0.56 8.19 -16.44
CA ASN A 547 -0.44 7.42 -17.17
C ASN A 547 -1.82 7.42 -16.48
N GLY A 548 -2.84 6.86 -17.15
CA GLY A 548 -4.20 6.71 -16.64
C GLY A 548 -4.54 5.35 -16.02
N TRP A 549 -3.60 4.40 -15.97
CA TRP A 549 -3.84 3.05 -15.46
C TRP A 549 -4.06 3.05 -13.95
N VAL A 550 -5.21 2.53 -13.50
CA VAL A 550 -5.63 2.52 -12.10
C VAL A 550 -6.01 1.13 -11.64
N ASN A 551 -5.81 0.88 -10.34
CA ASN A 551 -6.28 -0.31 -9.65
C ASN A 551 -7.41 0.06 -8.70
N HIS A 552 -8.56 -0.60 -8.85
CA HIS A 552 -9.74 -0.42 -8.02
C HIS A 552 -10.20 -1.78 -7.47
N ARG A 553 -10.44 -1.88 -6.15
CA ARG A 553 -10.91 -3.12 -5.51
C ARG A 553 -12.33 -2.94 -4.98
N GLU A 554 -13.21 -3.87 -5.33
CA GLU A 554 -14.62 -3.88 -4.96
C GLU A 554 -15.08 -5.32 -4.75
N ASN A 555 -15.70 -5.62 -3.60
CA ASN A 555 -16.24 -6.94 -3.24
C ASN A 555 -15.23 -8.12 -3.30
N GLY A 556 -13.94 -7.82 -3.15
CA GLY A 556 -12.85 -8.79 -3.25
C GLY A 556 -12.34 -9.03 -4.68
N ILE A 557 -12.91 -8.35 -5.67
CA ILE A 557 -12.48 -8.34 -7.07
C ILE A 557 -11.55 -7.14 -7.31
N LEU A 558 -10.50 -7.34 -8.09
CA LEU A 558 -9.63 -6.28 -8.61
C LEU A 558 -10.05 -5.91 -10.04
N TYR A 559 -10.32 -4.63 -10.26
CA TYR A 559 -10.54 -4.02 -11.57
C TYR A 559 -9.33 -3.11 -11.85
N SER A 560 -8.57 -3.45 -12.88
CA SER A 560 -7.41 -2.74 -13.40
C SER A 560 -7.72 -2.29 -14.83
N PHE A 561 -7.51 -1.01 -15.14
CA PHE A 561 -7.85 -0.43 -16.45
C PHE A 561 -7.22 0.95 -16.61
N ASP A 562 -7.05 1.40 -17.86
CA ASP A 562 -6.71 2.79 -18.15
C ASP A 562 -7.96 3.68 -18.07
N ALA A 563 -8.03 4.54 -17.05
CA ALA A 563 -9.13 5.49 -16.85
C ALA A 563 -9.18 6.61 -17.90
N THR A 564 -8.12 6.79 -18.71
CA THR A 564 -8.10 7.69 -19.88
C THR A 564 -8.65 7.05 -21.16
N LYS A 565 -8.94 5.74 -21.13
CA LYS A 565 -9.51 4.99 -22.27
C LYS A 565 -10.85 4.36 -21.92
N CYS A 566 -10.95 3.72 -20.76
CA CYS A 566 -12.14 3.01 -20.31
C CYS A 566 -12.92 3.83 -19.27
N MET A 567 -14.23 3.90 -19.46
CA MET A 567 -15.16 4.46 -18.48
C MET A 567 -15.31 3.51 -17.28
N PHE A 568 -15.28 4.03 -16.05
CA PHE A 568 -15.61 3.29 -14.82
C PHE A 568 -16.92 3.77 -14.17
N SER A 569 -17.88 2.86 -13.95
CA SER A 569 -19.15 3.19 -13.28
C SER A 569 -19.23 2.64 -11.86
N TRP A 570 -19.12 3.54 -10.87
CA TRP A 570 -19.35 3.26 -9.45
C TRP A 570 -20.80 2.89 -9.11
N GLY A 571 -21.77 3.46 -9.85
CA GLY A 571 -23.19 3.38 -9.47
C GLY A 571 -23.85 2.01 -9.63
N ASN A 572 -23.14 0.98 -10.11
CA ASN A 572 -23.71 -0.36 -10.33
C ASN A 572 -23.30 -1.35 -9.22
N LEU A 573 -22.71 -0.89 -8.11
CA LEU A 573 -22.23 -1.73 -7.01
C LEU A 573 -23.28 -2.71 -6.47
N SER A 574 -24.53 -2.28 -6.29
CA SER A 574 -25.65 -3.13 -5.85
C SER A 574 -25.91 -4.28 -6.81
N GLU A 575 -25.87 -4.02 -8.11
CA GLU A 575 -26.11 -5.03 -9.15
C GLU A 575 -24.93 -5.99 -9.32
N LYS A 576 -23.69 -5.50 -9.28
CA LYS A 576 -22.50 -6.37 -9.26
C LYS A 576 -22.49 -7.28 -8.02
N LEU A 577 -22.95 -6.77 -6.88
CA LEU A 577 -23.16 -7.58 -5.68
C LEU A 577 -24.21 -8.66 -5.96
N ARG A 578 -25.38 -8.30 -6.49
CA ARG A 578 -26.48 -9.24 -6.80
C ARG A 578 -26.02 -10.36 -7.73
N MET A 579 -25.36 -10.03 -8.84
CA MET A 579 -24.78 -10.98 -9.78
C MET A 579 -23.76 -11.93 -9.12
N GLY A 580 -22.99 -11.42 -8.15
CA GLY A 580 -22.04 -12.21 -7.37
C GLY A 580 -22.64 -13.08 -6.25
N HIS A 581 -23.96 -13.05 -6.01
CA HIS A 581 -24.63 -13.88 -4.99
C HIS A 581 -25.35 -15.11 -5.55
N PHE A 582 -25.50 -15.24 -6.88
CA PHE A 582 -26.00 -16.46 -7.50
C PHE A 582 -25.02 -17.63 -7.27
N ASP A 583 -25.52 -18.87 -7.32
CA ASP A 583 -24.68 -20.07 -7.33
C ASP A 583 -24.62 -20.65 -8.74
N CYS A 584 -23.61 -20.24 -9.50
CA CYS A 584 -23.46 -20.51 -10.93
C CYS A 584 -22.46 -21.65 -11.23
N LYS A 585 -22.09 -22.49 -10.25
CA LYS A 585 -20.99 -23.47 -10.38
C LYS A 585 -21.05 -24.37 -11.62
N ASP A 586 -22.26 -24.71 -12.05
CA ASP A 586 -22.51 -25.57 -13.22
C ASP A 586 -22.99 -24.79 -14.46
N GLU A 587 -23.25 -23.48 -14.33
CA GLU A 587 -23.78 -22.60 -15.38
C GLU A 587 -22.67 -22.05 -16.29
N VAL A 588 -22.94 -22.08 -17.60
CA VAL A 588 -22.22 -21.33 -18.63
C VAL A 588 -22.95 -20.01 -18.88
N ILE A 589 -22.21 -18.91 -18.83
CA ILE A 589 -22.76 -17.56 -18.94
C ILE A 589 -22.20 -16.85 -20.17
N VAL A 590 -23.01 -16.06 -20.85
CA VAL A 590 -22.57 -15.13 -21.91
C VAL A 590 -22.81 -13.69 -21.44
N ASP A 591 -21.76 -12.89 -21.36
CA ASP A 591 -21.86 -11.43 -21.18
C ASP A 591 -21.67 -10.76 -22.55
N LEU A 592 -22.70 -10.08 -23.05
CA LEU A 592 -22.68 -9.45 -24.38
C LEU A 592 -22.00 -8.07 -24.39
N PHE A 593 -21.72 -7.49 -23.22
CA PHE A 593 -21.17 -6.14 -23.05
C PHE A 593 -20.18 -6.11 -21.87
N ALA A 594 -19.15 -6.96 -21.93
CA ALA A 594 -18.32 -7.27 -20.77
C ALA A 594 -17.55 -6.07 -20.20
N GLY A 595 -17.19 -5.10 -21.05
CA GLY A 595 -16.33 -3.97 -20.68
C GLY A 595 -15.00 -4.46 -20.10
N ILE A 596 -14.58 -3.85 -19.00
CA ILE A 596 -13.40 -4.28 -18.23
C ILE A 596 -13.64 -5.53 -17.34
N GLY A 597 -14.81 -6.17 -17.47
CA GLY A 597 -15.25 -7.32 -16.68
C GLY A 597 -16.33 -7.03 -15.64
N TYR A 598 -17.24 -6.09 -15.92
CA TYR A 598 -18.20 -5.59 -14.92
C TYR A 598 -19.10 -6.64 -14.30
N PHE A 599 -19.59 -7.60 -15.09
CA PHE A 599 -20.41 -8.72 -14.61
C PHE A 599 -19.69 -10.06 -14.77
N VAL A 600 -18.84 -10.22 -15.81
CA VAL A 600 -17.88 -11.33 -15.95
C VAL A 600 -17.13 -11.65 -14.65
N LEU A 601 -16.53 -10.66 -13.99
CA LEU A 601 -15.73 -10.91 -12.78
C LEU A 601 -16.60 -11.27 -11.55
N PRO A 602 -17.72 -10.58 -11.25
CA PRO A 602 -18.70 -11.08 -10.28
C PRO A 602 -19.12 -12.53 -10.51
N PHE A 603 -19.47 -12.90 -11.74
CA PHE A 603 -19.86 -14.27 -12.07
C PHE A 603 -18.73 -15.28 -11.81
N LEU A 604 -17.52 -15.01 -12.30
CA LEU A 604 -16.38 -15.93 -12.17
C LEU A 604 -15.83 -16.04 -10.74
N VAL A 605 -15.67 -14.91 -10.05
CA VAL A 605 -14.98 -14.82 -8.76
C VAL A 605 -15.91 -15.13 -7.60
N ARG A 606 -17.15 -14.60 -7.64
CA ARG A 606 -18.11 -14.66 -6.53
C ARG A 606 -19.17 -15.75 -6.75
N ALA A 607 -19.90 -15.71 -7.88
CA ALA A 607 -20.93 -16.70 -8.19
C ALA A 607 -20.38 -18.06 -8.63
N LYS A 608 -19.05 -18.15 -8.87
CA LYS A 608 -18.32 -19.36 -9.27
C LYS A 608 -18.76 -19.98 -10.61
N ALA A 609 -19.25 -19.15 -11.54
CA ALA A 609 -19.63 -19.57 -12.90
C ALA A 609 -18.66 -20.58 -13.52
N LYS A 610 -19.19 -21.66 -14.12
CA LYS A 610 -18.40 -22.73 -14.74
C LYS A 610 -17.48 -22.18 -15.83
N LEU A 611 -18.08 -21.38 -16.72
CA LEU A 611 -17.43 -20.72 -17.85
C LEU A 611 -18.17 -19.41 -18.13
N VAL A 612 -17.44 -18.35 -18.48
CA VAL A 612 -18.05 -17.11 -19.00
C VAL A 612 -17.47 -16.79 -20.38
N TYR A 613 -18.34 -16.67 -21.39
CA TYR A 613 -18.01 -16.02 -22.65
C TYR A 613 -18.21 -14.52 -22.50
N ALA A 614 -17.16 -13.75 -22.74
CA ALA A 614 -17.16 -12.30 -22.58
C ALA A 614 -17.01 -11.62 -23.94
N CYS A 615 -18.07 -10.98 -24.43
CA CYS A 615 -18.02 -10.23 -25.69
C CYS A 615 -17.66 -8.77 -25.40
N GLU A 616 -16.62 -8.25 -26.06
CA GLU A 616 -16.22 -6.85 -25.94
C GLU A 616 -15.55 -6.36 -27.23
N TRP A 617 -15.85 -5.13 -27.66
CA TRP A 617 -15.37 -4.55 -28.92
C TRP A 617 -14.42 -3.35 -28.75
N ASN A 618 -14.34 -2.77 -27.55
CA ASN A 618 -13.38 -1.72 -27.24
C ASN A 618 -12.01 -2.37 -26.93
N PRO A 619 -10.96 -2.16 -27.75
CA PRO A 619 -9.67 -2.82 -27.56
C PRO A 619 -9.01 -2.50 -26.21
N HIS A 620 -9.25 -1.31 -25.64
CA HIS A 620 -8.75 -0.94 -24.32
C HIS A 620 -9.51 -1.66 -23.19
N ALA A 621 -10.81 -1.92 -23.39
CA ALA A 621 -11.61 -2.70 -22.45
C ALA A 621 -11.26 -4.19 -22.51
N VAL A 622 -10.99 -4.73 -23.72
CA VAL A 622 -10.42 -6.07 -23.95
C VAL A 622 -9.08 -6.23 -23.22
N GLU A 623 -8.17 -5.27 -23.36
CA GLU A 623 -6.86 -5.27 -22.69
C GLU A 623 -7.01 -5.28 -21.15
N ALA A 624 -7.83 -4.38 -20.62
CA ALA A 624 -8.16 -4.32 -19.20
C ALA A 624 -8.82 -5.60 -18.69
N LEU A 625 -9.79 -6.16 -19.43
CA LEU A 625 -10.48 -7.40 -19.07
C LEU A 625 -9.51 -8.59 -19.05
N ARG A 626 -8.65 -8.73 -20.06
CA ARG A 626 -7.58 -9.75 -20.07
C ARG A 626 -6.68 -9.63 -18.84
N HIS A 627 -6.25 -8.42 -18.49
CA HIS A 627 -5.48 -8.17 -17.26
C HIS A 627 -6.28 -8.57 -16.01
N ASN A 628 -7.56 -8.25 -15.94
CA ASN A 628 -8.40 -8.52 -14.77
C ASN A 628 -8.71 -10.00 -14.57
N LEU A 629 -8.88 -10.76 -15.64
CA LEU A 629 -9.07 -12.22 -15.58
C LEU A 629 -7.85 -12.91 -14.95
N GLU A 630 -6.65 -12.51 -15.37
CA GLU A 630 -5.38 -12.97 -14.79
C GLU A 630 -5.22 -12.51 -13.33
N ALA A 631 -5.43 -11.22 -13.07
CA ALA A 631 -5.22 -10.61 -11.75
C ALA A 631 -6.20 -11.13 -10.66
N ASN A 632 -7.34 -11.70 -11.07
CA ASN A 632 -8.30 -12.37 -10.18
C ASN A 632 -8.22 -13.90 -10.22
N LEU A 633 -7.27 -14.49 -10.96
CA LEU A 633 -7.06 -15.94 -11.10
C LEU A 633 -8.30 -16.69 -11.63
N VAL A 634 -8.91 -16.17 -12.71
CA VAL A 634 -10.11 -16.76 -13.35
C VAL A 634 -10.05 -16.81 -14.88
N ALA A 635 -8.88 -16.54 -15.48
CA ALA A 635 -8.67 -16.56 -16.94
C ALA A 635 -8.93 -17.94 -17.57
N ASP A 636 -8.68 -19.02 -16.83
CA ASP A 636 -8.95 -20.41 -17.22
C ASP A 636 -10.44 -20.71 -17.45
N ARG A 637 -11.34 -19.92 -16.87
CA ARG A 637 -12.79 -20.05 -16.98
C ARG A 637 -13.44 -18.93 -17.80
N CYS A 638 -12.67 -18.16 -18.57
CA CYS A 638 -13.22 -17.12 -19.44
C CYS A 638 -12.76 -17.26 -20.89
N VAL A 639 -13.70 -17.15 -21.82
CA VAL A 639 -13.42 -17.04 -23.26
C VAL A 639 -13.72 -15.62 -23.69
N LEU A 640 -12.68 -14.86 -24.01
CA LEU A 640 -12.78 -13.48 -24.48
C LEU A 640 -13.05 -13.46 -26.00
N LEU A 641 -14.13 -12.80 -26.41
CA LEU A 641 -14.61 -12.74 -27.78
C LEU A 641 -14.56 -11.29 -28.27
N GLU A 642 -13.48 -10.95 -28.96
CA GLU A 642 -13.19 -9.59 -29.40
C GLU A 642 -14.04 -9.21 -30.64
N GLY A 643 -14.82 -8.14 -30.52
CA GLY A 643 -15.65 -7.59 -31.60
C GLY A 643 -17.14 -7.48 -31.26
N ASP A 644 -17.94 -7.13 -32.27
CA ASP A 644 -19.39 -6.93 -32.13
C ASP A 644 -20.10 -8.24 -31.73
N ASN A 645 -20.75 -8.24 -30.57
CA ASN A 645 -21.41 -9.42 -30.02
C ASN A 645 -22.44 -10.05 -30.97
N ARG A 646 -23.03 -9.27 -31.90
CA ARG A 646 -24.00 -9.77 -32.89
C ARG A 646 -23.37 -10.68 -33.95
N ILE A 647 -22.04 -10.67 -34.04
CA ILE A 647 -21.23 -11.51 -34.92
C ILE A 647 -20.45 -12.54 -34.09
N THR A 648 -19.90 -12.15 -32.94
CA THR A 648 -18.93 -12.95 -32.18
C THR A 648 -19.53 -13.85 -31.11
N ALA A 649 -20.72 -13.56 -30.58
CA ALA A 649 -21.31 -14.32 -29.49
C ALA A 649 -21.63 -15.78 -29.89
N PRO A 650 -21.41 -16.76 -28.99
CA PRO A 650 -21.72 -18.15 -29.25
C PRO A 650 -23.24 -18.38 -29.27
N LYS A 651 -23.67 -19.50 -29.84
CA LYS A 651 -25.08 -19.90 -29.94
C LYS A 651 -25.34 -21.22 -29.24
N GLY A 652 -26.47 -21.37 -28.56
CA GLY A 652 -26.87 -22.65 -27.95
C GLY A 652 -26.04 -23.10 -26.75
N VAL A 653 -25.32 -22.20 -26.06
CA VAL A 653 -24.36 -22.56 -24.99
C VAL A 653 -24.74 -22.07 -23.60
N ALA A 654 -25.52 -21.00 -23.50
CA ALA A 654 -25.68 -20.25 -22.26
C ALA A 654 -26.87 -20.75 -21.43
N ASP A 655 -26.62 -21.02 -20.16
CA ASP A 655 -27.68 -21.16 -19.15
C ASP A 655 -28.20 -19.77 -18.74
N ARG A 656 -27.36 -18.73 -18.91
CA ARG A 656 -27.61 -17.35 -18.50
C ARG A 656 -26.93 -16.34 -19.44
N VAL A 657 -27.62 -15.26 -19.81
CA VAL A 657 -27.04 -14.18 -20.63
C VAL A 657 -27.18 -12.83 -19.91
N CYS A 658 -26.09 -12.07 -19.83
CA CYS A 658 -26.07 -10.72 -19.27
C CYS A 658 -26.01 -9.67 -20.39
N LEU A 659 -26.92 -8.69 -20.33
CA LEU A 659 -27.03 -7.59 -21.29
C LEU A 659 -26.80 -6.26 -20.56
N GLY A 660 -25.57 -6.05 -20.09
CA GLY A 660 -25.17 -4.91 -19.24
C GLY A 660 -25.19 -3.50 -19.86
N LEU A 661 -25.88 -3.29 -20.99
CA LEU A 661 -25.87 -2.01 -21.72
C LEU A 661 -27.08 -1.12 -21.37
N ILE A 662 -26.80 0.15 -21.07
CA ILE A 662 -27.79 1.24 -20.92
C ILE A 662 -27.57 2.30 -22.02
N PRO A 663 -28.58 3.04 -22.50
CA PRO A 663 -29.97 3.08 -22.02
C PRO A 663 -30.82 1.88 -22.45
N THR A 664 -30.43 1.14 -23.49
CA THR A 664 -31.10 -0.10 -23.91
C THR A 664 -30.10 -1.06 -24.56
N SER A 665 -30.45 -2.34 -24.58
CA SER A 665 -29.72 -3.45 -25.18
C SER A 665 -30.48 -4.12 -26.35
N GLU A 666 -31.61 -3.54 -26.79
CA GLU A 666 -32.52 -4.07 -27.84
C GLU A 666 -31.81 -4.60 -29.09
N GLY A 667 -30.78 -3.88 -29.57
CA GLY A 667 -30.01 -4.27 -30.76
C GLY A 667 -29.28 -5.62 -30.65
N SER A 668 -29.18 -6.21 -29.45
CA SER A 668 -28.57 -7.52 -29.19
C SER A 668 -29.56 -8.54 -28.58
N TRP A 669 -30.86 -8.26 -28.50
CA TRP A 669 -31.84 -9.21 -27.94
C TRP A 669 -31.95 -10.52 -28.75
N ILE A 670 -31.89 -10.44 -30.07
CA ILE A 670 -31.81 -11.61 -30.97
C ILE A 670 -30.53 -12.43 -30.67
N THR A 671 -29.40 -11.76 -30.48
CA THR A 671 -28.13 -12.40 -30.09
C THR A 671 -28.25 -13.12 -28.75
N ALA A 672 -28.90 -12.50 -27.76
CA ALA A 672 -29.09 -13.09 -26.43
C ALA A 672 -30.00 -14.32 -26.45
N VAL A 673 -31.10 -14.29 -27.20
CA VAL A 673 -31.96 -15.46 -27.42
C VAL A 673 -31.19 -16.59 -28.11
N ARG A 674 -30.42 -16.29 -29.17
CA ARG A 674 -29.57 -17.29 -29.85
C ARG A 674 -28.47 -17.88 -28.96
N ALA A 675 -28.00 -17.13 -27.96
CA ALA A 675 -26.93 -17.57 -27.07
C ALA A 675 -27.40 -18.59 -26.02
N LEU A 676 -28.67 -18.49 -25.60
CA LEU A 676 -29.31 -19.49 -24.72
C LEU A 676 -29.36 -20.87 -25.37
N ARG A 677 -29.41 -21.91 -24.53
CA ARG A 677 -29.60 -23.32 -24.94
C ARG A 677 -31.04 -23.59 -25.39
N ASP A 678 -31.27 -24.69 -26.10
CA ASP A 678 -32.60 -25.07 -26.63
C ASP A 678 -33.69 -25.27 -25.55
N GLU A 679 -33.29 -25.67 -24.35
CA GLU A 679 -34.15 -25.77 -23.15
C GLU A 679 -34.58 -24.39 -22.59
N GLY A 680 -33.88 -23.32 -22.96
CA GLY A 680 -34.03 -21.97 -22.45
C GLY A 680 -32.94 -21.59 -21.43
N GLY A 681 -33.26 -20.66 -20.53
CA GLY A 681 -32.36 -20.10 -19.52
C GLY A 681 -32.80 -18.70 -19.08
N ILE A 682 -31.90 -17.91 -18.50
CA ILE A 682 -32.23 -16.58 -17.94
C ILE A 682 -31.49 -15.45 -18.66
N LEU A 683 -32.22 -14.41 -19.06
CA LEU A 683 -31.67 -13.15 -19.57
C LEU A 683 -31.70 -12.07 -18.49
N HIS A 684 -30.60 -11.37 -18.27
CA HIS A 684 -30.53 -10.18 -17.41
C HIS A 684 -30.45 -8.93 -18.28
N ILE A 685 -31.61 -8.30 -18.52
CA ILE A 685 -31.77 -7.20 -19.49
C ILE A 685 -31.74 -5.85 -18.77
N HIS A 686 -30.70 -5.05 -19.02
CA HIS A 686 -30.56 -3.71 -18.45
C HIS A 686 -31.31 -2.66 -19.30
N GLY A 687 -31.90 -1.66 -18.64
CA GLY A 687 -32.54 -0.55 -19.32
C GLY A 687 -32.64 0.72 -18.46
N ASN A 688 -32.67 1.89 -19.12
CA ASN A 688 -33.03 3.17 -18.51
C ASN A 688 -34.50 3.46 -18.82
N VAL A 689 -35.34 3.53 -17.79
CA VAL A 689 -36.81 3.54 -17.90
C VAL A 689 -37.37 4.69 -17.07
N LYS A 690 -38.46 5.33 -17.52
CA LYS A 690 -39.14 6.32 -16.66
C LYS A 690 -39.79 5.63 -15.46
N ASP A 691 -39.78 6.28 -14.31
CA ASP A 691 -40.40 5.76 -13.08
C ASP A 691 -41.90 5.48 -13.20
N SER A 692 -42.60 6.19 -14.08
CA SER A 692 -44.00 5.95 -14.46
C SER A 692 -44.21 4.80 -15.45
N GLU A 693 -43.16 4.32 -16.11
CA GLU A 693 -43.22 3.38 -17.25
C GLU A 693 -42.68 1.98 -16.93
N GLU A 694 -42.19 1.73 -15.71
CA GLU A 694 -41.55 0.46 -15.30
C GLU A 694 -42.37 -0.79 -15.67
N ASN A 695 -43.68 -0.77 -15.40
CA ASN A 695 -44.59 -1.88 -15.71
C ASN A 695 -44.86 -2.07 -17.21
N VAL A 696 -44.79 -0.99 -18.00
CA VAL A 696 -44.98 -1.02 -19.46
C VAL A 696 -43.73 -1.59 -20.10
N TRP A 697 -42.56 -1.09 -19.70
CA TRP A 697 -41.26 -1.61 -20.17
C TRP A 697 -41.07 -3.08 -19.84
N THR A 698 -41.42 -3.52 -18.62
CA THR A 698 -41.32 -4.93 -18.21
C THR A 698 -42.14 -5.86 -19.11
N LYS A 699 -43.37 -5.45 -19.49
CA LYS A 699 -44.22 -6.20 -20.43
C LYS A 699 -43.67 -6.18 -21.86
N TYR A 700 -43.17 -5.02 -22.30
CA TYR A 700 -42.54 -4.88 -23.61
C TYR A 700 -41.31 -5.81 -23.76
N VAL A 701 -40.48 -5.91 -22.72
CA VAL A 701 -39.33 -6.83 -22.68
C VAL A 701 -39.78 -8.28 -22.84
N SER A 702 -40.71 -8.79 -22.01
CA SER A 702 -41.11 -10.20 -22.13
C SER A 702 -41.84 -10.51 -23.44
N GLN A 703 -42.69 -9.62 -23.93
CA GLN A 703 -43.36 -9.79 -25.22
C GLN A 703 -42.36 -9.82 -26.38
N SER A 704 -41.38 -8.91 -26.39
CA SER A 704 -40.36 -8.87 -27.44
C SER A 704 -39.46 -10.11 -27.42
N ILE A 705 -39.01 -10.56 -26.23
CA ILE A 705 -38.22 -11.80 -26.12
C ILE A 705 -39.06 -13.03 -26.52
N GLN A 706 -40.37 -13.07 -26.19
CA GLN A 706 -41.28 -14.13 -26.63
C GLN A 706 -41.44 -14.19 -28.15
N GLU A 707 -41.56 -13.05 -28.82
CA GLU A 707 -41.66 -12.93 -30.28
C GLU A 707 -40.35 -13.31 -30.96
N ILE A 708 -39.21 -12.82 -30.44
CA ILE A 708 -37.88 -13.16 -30.93
C ILE A 708 -37.63 -14.68 -30.79
N ALA A 709 -37.91 -15.27 -29.63
CA ALA A 709 -37.77 -16.72 -29.41
C ALA A 709 -38.55 -17.53 -30.45
N ARG A 710 -39.82 -17.17 -30.72
CA ARG A 710 -40.63 -17.82 -31.77
C ARG A 710 -40.02 -17.63 -33.16
N SER A 711 -39.51 -16.44 -33.48
CA SER A 711 -38.89 -16.15 -34.79
C SER A 711 -37.58 -16.92 -35.02
N GLU A 712 -36.85 -17.23 -33.95
CA GLU A 712 -35.65 -18.07 -33.96
C GLU A 712 -35.97 -19.58 -33.85
N GLY A 713 -37.26 -19.96 -33.84
CA GLY A 713 -37.71 -21.36 -33.85
C GLY A 713 -37.88 -22.00 -32.47
N HIS A 714 -37.73 -21.26 -31.38
CA HIS A 714 -37.88 -21.76 -30.01
C HIS A 714 -39.32 -21.68 -29.51
N ASN A 715 -39.83 -22.79 -28.96
CA ASN A 715 -41.12 -22.85 -28.27
C ASN A 715 -40.92 -22.70 -26.75
N TRP A 716 -40.63 -21.47 -26.32
CA TRP A 716 -40.43 -21.11 -24.91
C TRP A 716 -41.62 -20.34 -24.34
N ASP A 717 -41.93 -20.59 -23.07
CA ASP A 717 -42.68 -19.68 -22.21
C ASP A 717 -41.70 -18.63 -21.65
N VAL A 718 -42.03 -17.35 -21.82
CA VAL A 718 -41.14 -16.23 -21.51
C VAL A 718 -41.80 -15.33 -20.47
N THR A 719 -41.22 -15.31 -19.26
CA THR A 719 -41.75 -14.59 -18.09
C THR A 719 -40.67 -13.74 -17.44
N VAL A 720 -41.03 -12.57 -16.91
CA VAL A 720 -40.12 -11.80 -16.04
C VAL A 720 -40.29 -12.28 -14.62
N GLU A 721 -39.26 -12.89 -14.04
CA GLU A 721 -39.29 -13.42 -12.67
C GLU A 721 -39.00 -12.32 -11.64
N HIS A 722 -38.13 -11.36 -11.99
CA HIS A 722 -37.73 -10.26 -11.11
C HIS A 722 -37.42 -8.97 -11.90
N VAL A 723 -37.62 -7.82 -11.26
CA VAL A 723 -37.20 -6.50 -11.79
C VAL A 723 -36.43 -5.77 -10.71
N GLU A 724 -35.12 -5.70 -10.88
CA GLU A 724 -34.21 -5.02 -9.96
C GLU A 724 -34.16 -3.51 -10.23
N ARG A 725 -34.16 -2.70 -9.16
CA ARG A 725 -34.14 -1.22 -9.24
C ARG A 725 -32.78 -0.70 -8.81
N VAL A 726 -31.79 -0.87 -9.68
CA VAL A 726 -30.36 -0.64 -9.38
C VAL A 726 -30.08 0.76 -8.83
N LYS A 727 -30.54 1.81 -9.52
CA LYS A 727 -30.36 3.22 -9.12
C LYS A 727 -31.28 4.17 -9.89
N TRP A 728 -31.34 5.42 -9.41
CA TRP A 728 -31.72 6.55 -10.26
C TRP A 728 -30.57 6.88 -11.23
N TYR A 729 -30.90 7.01 -12.51
CA TYR A 729 -29.97 7.41 -13.57
C TYR A 729 -30.03 8.92 -13.82
N ALA A 730 -31.24 9.48 -13.84
CA ALA A 730 -31.53 10.91 -13.97
C ALA A 730 -32.87 11.21 -13.24
N PRO A 731 -33.29 12.48 -13.08
CA PRO A 731 -34.63 12.79 -12.58
C PRO A 731 -35.70 12.03 -13.38
N HIS A 732 -36.58 11.31 -12.68
CA HIS A 732 -37.62 10.44 -13.25
C HIS A 732 -37.14 9.28 -14.12
N ILE A 733 -35.83 8.98 -14.21
CA ILE A 733 -35.31 7.84 -14.98
C ILE A 733 -34.55 6.89 -14.03
N ARG A 734 -34.99 5.64 -13.93
CA ARG A 734 -34.27 4.57 -13.24
C ARG A 734 -33.46 3.72 -14.21
N HIS A 735 -32.34 3.20 -13.71
CA HIS A 735 -31.71 2.01 -14.27
C HIS A 735 -32.38 0.78 -13.65
N LEU A 736 -33.04 -0.03 -14.48
CA LEU A 736 -33.65 -1.31 -14.13
C LEU A 736 -32.86 -2.49 -14.72
N VAL A 737 -33.04 -3.67 -14.12
CA VAL A 737 -32.67 -4.96 -14.73
C VAL A 737 -33.86 -5.90 -14.66
N ALA A 738 -34.32 -6.40 -15.80
CA ALA A 738 -35.35 -7.44 -15.87
C ALA A 738 -34.66 -8.82 -15.97
N ASP A 739 -34.98 -9.70 -15.02
CA ASP A 739 -34.56 -11.10 -15.06
C ASP A 739 -35.65 -11.91 -15.77
N VAL A 740 -35.39 -12.28 -17.03
CA VAL A 740 -36.36 -12.94 -17.91
C VAL A 740 -36.04 -14.43 -18.00
N SER A 741 -36.93 -15.25 -17.45
CA SER A 741 -36.91 -16.71 -17.61
C SER A 741 -37.51 -17.08 -18.96
N CYS A 742 -36.72 -17.80 -19.76
CA CYS A 742 -37.19 -18.51 -20.95
C CYS A 742 -37.17 -20.01 -20.64
N LYS A 743 -38.31 -20.70 -20.72
CA LYS A 743 -38.40 -22.15 -20.41
C LYS A 743 -39.09 -22.89 -21.54
N ARG A 744 -38.50 -23.97 -22.06
CA ARG A 744 -39.12 -24.79 -23.09
C ARG A 744 -40.44 -25.40 -22.64
N ILE A 745 -41.49 -25.14 -23.42
CA ILE A 745 -42.80 -25.77 -23.22
C ILE A 745 -42.67 -27.23 -23.64
N GLN A 746 -42.92 -28.14 -22.68
CA GLN A 746 -43.08 -29.56 -22.98
C GLN A 746 -44.42 -29.77 -23.69
N THR A 747 -44.35 -30.22 -24.95
CA THR A 747 -45.49 -30.66 -25.78
C THR A 747 -45.78 -32.14 -25.54
#